data_AF-G1VBN8-F1
#
_entry.id   AF-G1VBN8-F1
#
_cell.length_a   1.000
_cell.length_b   1.000
_cell.length_c   1.000
_cell.angle_alpha   90.00
_cell.angle_beta   90.00
_cell.angle_gamma   90.00
#
_symmetry.space_group_name_H-M   'P 1'
#
loop_
_entity.id
_entity.type
_entity.pdbx_description
1 polymer ?
#
loop_
_entity_poly.entity_id
_entity_poly.type
_entity_poly.pdbx_seq_one_letter_code
_entity_poly.pdbx_strand_id
1 'polypeptide(L)'
;MRLKRLLILCVALSASVFSFADDFVYDNLKYTTSSDKSVSLVDGKSASGEVIIPSVVRNNKKVYSVTAIAHNAFERNNAITAVTIPSSVSTIGYSAFNSCKGLQRVMDASRVVEMQGFEYTDCTSLTSVTLSGTLQKIGYRSFAGTALTHLVLPESVKEIGGEAFQDCHQLTNVEFNKGIQYIKDHAFKNSGLASLELPEGIKEIGEWSFEGCKSLKTIQIPQSVTTLGTGAFYTCSALELVVLPSSLTNISDRTFNGCCHLSAVYYLGSSCPSLGQNTFVDVSNDFGFYVKPSALPVLQGIAYVSDKVKDSFPYQQNSKYATFSRPFAVDFSAATGLKAYIAKGNSGQSSVALTAVTTASAGTGLVLEAIPNIIYQLRLADSAPQYADNALRVSTGTTVEAIASKLREDMTSHYAPVELTTDKVRYEPETIVTFTSKYLLPDNAKVRYLHGNTVIKTDEIGGKQRWEWKVPAQNFTGYMAELYVDNGTSEQTLATIGIDVSTEWGRFPRYGFVSHYGSDKTPEQVKKEVDMLNRYHMTGIQFYDWQWKHHIPFPQDSTKWKDIGLRNVYKSSIENYINQLHGVGSKCMFYDLVYGVTGRMIDGKPETVDNFDGHDGISSDWGWIDLHEKKGGGYDLRQVQYPLGNWPSIYVMNPGNPQWVNYLSGSINKVYQNLAFDGFHIDQLGHQREAYYVNLKSKKVNGKKVYTDGDRRDTHDFEDYFANFINRMKADNHNKYLVMNAVSTFGGAKIVGTGNVEFGYNEMWDGDDYLWNYRKIIQDNRHNNGKNTFNTVFAAYLHCRNGNGGQFNTSSALFGNATIFALGGSRIELSGDHMLFTEYFPDNARKMSEKLQKSIIHYYDFLVAYENYLRDGNVETSVNMTMDGVNVAAWDLSAPNPSIAEAANQTIGPKPYSVNTYSTTKGNVTMIQLLNYSNVSRDNFNIRDLKETMPEPNVLKNKKIVLDDATSVSRIWVASPDYLGGAPQEVVFSQREGKVSFTLPSLAYWTMVVVEHGNKADSSETEVKNYVLQGESFVEAKDEAVPVGEAYLSFPATVAKTLQASLPLFPITDGITNVTDNVLTGYYTVSGIKVDKPVKGVYIHNGKKIMGK
;
A
#
# COMPACT_ATOMS: atom_id res chain seq x y z
N MET A 1 1.12 36.00 -81.53
CA MET A 1 0.24 35.30 -80.57
C MET A 1 1.09 34.61 -79.50
N ARG A 2 1.34 35.26 -78.34
CA ARG A 2 1.96 34.70 -77.11
C ARG A 2 2.00 35.79 -76.00
N LEU A 3 0.83 36.35 -75.69
CA LEU A 3 0.69 37.55 -74.84
C LEU A 3 -0.38 37.34 -73.74
N LYS A 4 -0.10 36.47 -72.77
CA LYS A 4 -0.88 36.24 -71.52
C LYS A 4 -0.13 35.27 -70.59
N ARG A 5 0.79 35.79 -69.76
CA ARG A 5 1.27 35.17 -68.48
C ARG A 5 2.37 35.97 -67.74
N LEU A 6 3.01 36.96 -68.35
CA LEU A 6 4.11 37.73 -67.74
C LEU A 6 3.65 38.98 -66.93
N LEU A 7 2.40 39.04 -66.46
CA LEU A 7 1.81 40.26 -65.89
C LEU A 7 1.11 40.07 -64.52
N ILE A 8 1.49 39.04 -63.76
CA ILE A 8 0.99 38.78 -62.39
C ILE A 8 2.20 38.54 -61.46
N LEU A 9 3.15 39.49 -61.45
CA LEU A 9 4.31 39.46 -60.55
C LEU A 9 4.77 40.86 -60.10
N CYS A 10 3.95 41.91 -60.30
CA CYS A 10 4.32 43.30 -60.04
C CYS A 10 3.46 44.01 -58.98
N VAL A 11 2.60 43.29 -58.25
CA VAL A 11 1.72 43.86 -57.21
C VAL A 11 1.62 42.92 -55.99
N ALA A 12 2.77 42.59 -55.37
CA ALA A 12 2.84 41.93 -54.05
C ALA A 12 4.28 41.90 -53.48
N LEU A 13 4.91 43.07 -53.23
CA LEU A 13 6.13 43.17 -52.40
C LEU A 13 6.45 44.63 -52.01
N SER A 14 5.50 45.28 -51.33
CA SER A 14 5.65 46.63 -50.78
C SER A 14 5.85 46.60 -49.26
N ALA A 15 6.71 47.47 -48.74
CA ALA A 15 6.88 47.79 -47.31
C ALA A 15 7.45 46.67 -46.41
N SER A 16 8.72 46.32 -46.62
CA SER A 16 9.58 45.81 -45.55
C SER A 16 9.93 46.95 -44.57
N VAL A 17 9.01 47.28 -43.67
CA VAL A 17 9.26 48.29 -42.62
C VAL A 17 10.25 47.70 -41.61
N PHE A 18 11.41 48.33 -41.47
CA PHE A 18 12.32 48.04 -40.36
C PHE A 18 11.66 48.51 -39.06
N SER A 19 11.14 47.56 -38.27
CA SER A 19 10.84 47.82 -36.86
C SER A 19 12.17 47.92 -36.12
N PHE A 20 12.58 49.14 -35.76
CA PHE A 20 13.60 49.32 -34.73
C PHE A 20 13.09 48.67 -33.43
N ALA A 21 13.99 48.00 -32.71
CA ALA A 21 13.65 47.42 -31.42
C ALA A 21 13.66 48.54 -30.37
N ASP A 22 12.48 48.89 -29.85
CA ASP A 22 12.33 49.95 -28.85
C ASP A 22 12.68 49.40 -27.46
N ASP A 23 13.69 50.02 -26.83
CA ASP A 23 14.05 49.80 -25.44
C ASP A 23 13.20 50.67 -24.50
N PHE A 24 12.70 50.11 -23.40
CA PHE A 24 12.04 50.88 -22.33
C PHE A 24 12.20 50.22 -20.96
N VAL A 25 11.97 51.00 -19.90
CA VAL A 25 11.97 50.51 -18.51
C VAL A 25 10.53 50.44 -18.00
N TYR A 26 10.19 49.35 -17.33
CA TYR A 26 8.93 49.16 -16.61
C TYR A 26 9.24 48.45 -15.29
N ASP A 27 8.83 49.05 -14.17
CA ASP A 27 9.04 48.52 -12.82
C ASP A 27 10.51 48.13 -12.51
N ASN A 28 11.43 49.07 -12.76
CA ASN A 28 12.89 48.94 -12.60
C ASN A 28 13.58 47.85 -13.45
N LEU A 29 12.84 47.21 -14.36
CA LEU A 29 13.32 46.21 -15.32
C LEU A 29 13.32 46.80 -16.73
N LYS A 30 14.36 46.53 -17.52
CA LYS A 30 14.49 46.98 -18.91
C LYS A 30 13.99 45.91 -19.88
N TYR A 31 13.19 46.33 -20.84
CA TYR A 31 12.60 45.50 -21.88
C TYR A 31 12.95 46.03 -23.28
N THR A 32 13.00 45.12 -24.24
CA THR A 32 13.17 45.41 -25.68
C THR A 32 12.01 44.78 -26.45
N THR A 33 11.40 45.49 -27.40
CA THR A 33 10.31 44.94 -28.22
C THR A 33 10.78 43.85 -29.18
N SER A 34 10.21 42.64 -29.03
CA SER A 34 10.47 41.49 -29.91
C SER A 34 9.44 41.37 -31.05
N SER A 35 8.27 42.01 -30.91
CA SER A 35 7.22 42.10 -31.93
C SER A 35 6.28 43.29 -31.70
N ASP A 36 5.18 43.39 -32.45
CA ASP A 36 4.12 44.38 -32.20
C ASP A 36 3.37 44.17 -30.86
N LYS A 37 3.50 42.97 -30.26
CA LYS A 37 2.73 42.52 -29.09
C LYS A 37 3.58 41.86 -27.99
N SER A 38 4.89 41.67 -28.18
CA SER A 38 5.77 41.00 -27.22
C SER A 38 7.09 41.69 -26.97
N VAL A 39 7.66 41.44 -25.79
CA VAL A 39 8.96 41.97 -25.34
C VAL A 39 9.81 40.88 -24.68
N SER A 40 11.13 41.11 -24.72
CA SER A 40 12.13 40.40 -23.92
C SER A 40 12.56 41.29 -22.77
N LEU A 41 12.68 40.77 -21.55
CA LEU A 41 13.39 41.42 -20.45
C LEU A 41 14.90 41.29 -20.73
N VAL A 42 15.60 42.42 -20.87
CA VAL A 42 17.01 42.45 -21.31
C VAL A 42 18.00 42.88 -20.24
N ASP A 43 17.57 43.65 -19.23
CA ASP A 43 18.40 44.04 -18.09
C ASP A 43 17.55 44.19 -16.82
N GLY A 44 17.93 43.49 -15.77
CA GLY A 44 17.37 43.57 -14.43
C GLY A 44 18.45 43.78 -13.36
N LYS A 45 19.66 44.20 -13.73
CA LYS A 45 20.81 44.37 -12.80
C LYS A 45 20.64 45.53 -11.83
N SER A 46 19.67 46.42 -12.06
CA SER A 46 19.23 47.48 -11.14
C SER A 46 18.11 47.07 -10.17
N ALA A 47 17.50 45.89 -10.32
CA ALA A 47 16.43 45.42 -9.44
C ALA A 47 16.98 44.95 -8.08
N SER A 48 16.14 44.95 -7.04
CA SER A 48 16.50 44.49 -5.70
C SER A 48 15.28 43.98 -4.93
N GLY A 49 15.50 43.17 -3.89
CA GLY A 49 14.43 42.50 -3.15
C GLY A 49 13.72 41.40 -3.96
N GLU A 50 12.43 41.24 -3.74
CA GLU A 50 11.61 40.28 -4.50
C GLU A 50 11.17 40.89 -5.84
N VAL A 51 11.54 40.23 -6.95
CA VAL A 51 11.24 40.64 -8.31
C VAL A 51 10.15 39.75 -8.90
N ILE A 52 8.96 40.31 -9.07
CA ILE A 52 7.88 39.66 -9.81
C ILE A 52 7.97 40.13 -11.26
N ILE A 53 8.38 39.26 -12.17
CA ILE A 53 8.39 39.60 -13.60
C ILE A 53 6.93 39.65 -14.07
N PRO A 54 6.41 40.81 -14.54
CA PRO A 54 5.03 40.93 -14.96
C PRO A 54 4.79 40.14 -16.25
N SER A 55 3.64 39.48 -16.37
CA SER A 55 3.27 38.81 -17.63
C SER A 55 2.98 39.80 -18.77
N VAL A 56 2.63 41.04 -18.41
CA VAL A 56 2.24 42.11 -19.32
C VAL A 56 2.81 43.45 -18.86
N VAL A 57 3.49 44.16 -19.76
CA VAL A 57 4.03 45.52 -19.55
C VAL A 57 3.39 46.53 -20.50
N ARG A 58 3.57 47.83 -20.22
CA ARG A 58 3.01 48.93 -21.03
C ARG A 58 4.07 49.96 -21.39
N ASN A 59 4.08 50.39 -22.65
CA ASN A 59 4.90 51.49 -23.15
C ASN A 59 4.05 52.33 -24.12
N ASN A 60 4.03 53.66 -23.99
CA ASN A 60 3.33 54.59 -24.89
C ASN A 60 1.89 54.16 -25.26
N LYS A 61 1.11 53.74 -24.25
CA LYS A 61 -0.27 53.18 -24.34
C LYS A 61 -0.40 51.83 -25.08
N LYS A 62 0.65 51.29 -25.69
CA LYS A 62 0.70 49.90 -26.17
C LYS A 62 0.89 48.94 -24.99
N VAL A 63 0.44 47.71 -25.19
CA VAL A 63 0.43 46.62 -24.20
C VAL A 63 1.21 45.44 -24.80
N TYR A 64 2.20 44.92 -24.08
CA TYR A 64 3.09 43.86 -24.56
C TYR A 64 3.11 42.69 -23.57
N SER A 65 3.06 41.47 -24.10
CA SER A 65 3.32 40.24 -23.33
C SER A 65 4.83 40.09 -23.11
N VAL A 66 5.26 39.80 -21.88
CA VAL A 66 6.66 39.44 -21.61
C VAL A 66 6.85 37.98 -21.97
N THR A 67 7.60 37.71 -23.04
CA THR A 67 7.76 36.37 -23.64
C THR A 67 9.13 35.75 -23.44
N ALA A 68 10.13 36.53 -23.02
CA ALA A 68 11.50 36.06 -22.85
C ALA A 68 12.24 36.80 -21.72
N ILE A 69 13.19 36.10 -21.09
CA ILE A 69 14.30 36.71 -20.33
C ILE A 69 15.57 36.51 -21.15
N ALA A 70 16.33 37.57 -21.40
CA ALA A 70 17.54 37.52 -22.21
C ALA A 70 18.73 36.88 -21.47
N HIS A 71 19.76 36.52 -22.24
CA HIS A 71 21.05 36.07 -21.70
C HIS A 71 21.63 37.10 -20.74
N ASN A 72 22.16 36.64 -19.60
CA ASN A 72 22.79 37.47 -18.58
C ASN A 72 21.92 38.61 -17.99
N ALA A 73 20.59 38.60 -18.16
CA ALA A 73 19.72 39.75 -17.83
C ALA A 73 19.82 40.23 -16.36
N PHE A 74 19.98 39.31 -15.41
CA PHE A 74 20.21 39.60 -13.98
C PHE A 74 21.63 39.22 -13.51
N GLU A 75 22.52 38.77 -14.40
CA GLU A 75 23.84 38.22 -14.06
C GLU A 75 24.64 39.13 -13.09
N ARG A 76 25.07 38.55 -11.97
CA ARG A 76 25.73 39.17 -10.80
C ARG A 76 24.87 40.13 -9.98
N ASN A 77 23.55 40.13 -10.13
CA ASN A 77 22.67 40.90 -9.26
C ASN A 77 22.58 40.24 -7.86
N ASN A 78 23.38 40.77 -6.93
CA ASN A 78 23.41 40.32 -5.53
C ASN A 78 22.36 41.03 -4.64
N ALA A 79 21.53 41.89 -5.20
CA ALA A 79 20.53 42.68 -4.46
C ALA A 79 19.11 42.09 -4.55
N ILE A 80 18.83 41.22 -5.52
CA ILE A 80 17.58 40.44 -5.58
C ILE A 80 17.60 39.30 -4.58
N THR A 81 16.46 39.02 -3.95
CA THR A 81 16.27 37.96 -2.94
C THR A 81 15.26 36.90 -3.37
N ALA A 82 14.33 37.23 -4.27
CA ALA A 82 13.42 36.25 -4.86
C ALA A 82 13.05 36.65 -6.30
N VAL A 83 12.72 35.69 -7.15
CA VAL A 83 12.22 35.93 -8.51
C VAL A 83 10.98 35.08 -8.78
N THR A 84 9.93 35.70 -9.30
CA THR A 84 8.76 35.01 -9.87
C THR A 84 8.74 35.20 -11.39
N ILE A 85 8.65 34.10 -12.15
CA ILE A 85 8.66 34.09 -13.63
C ILE A 85 7.26 33.66 -14.13
N PRO A 86 6.57 34.46 -14.96
CA PRO A 86 5.19 34.20 -15.34
C PRO A 86 5.05 33.24 -16.54
N SER A 87 3.90 32.58 -16.64
CA SER A 87 3.54 31.66 -17.73
C SER A 87 3.32 32.31 -19.11
N SER A 88 3.69 33.58 -19.28
CA SER A 88 3.84 34.23 -20.59
C SER A 88 5.25 34.08 -21.16
N VAL A 89 6.25 33.86 -20.30
CA VAL A 89 7.65 33.61 -20.70
C VAL A 89 7.75 32.22 -21.32
N SER A 90 8.32 32.13 -22.51
CA SER A 90 8.61 30.89 -23.23
C SER A 90 10.10 30.56 -23.32
N THR A 91 10.97 31.53 -23.03
CA THR A 91 12.43 31.36 -23.05
C THR A 91 13.10 32.09 -21.88
N ILE A 92 14.04 31.42 -21.24
CA ILE A 92 15.01 32.02 -20.31
C ILE A 92 16.38 31.83 -20.96
N GLY A 93 17.13 32.92 -21.10
CA GLY A 93 18.44 32.89 -21.72
C GLY A 93 19.51 32.29 -20.82
N TYR A 94 20.48 31.60 -21.43
CA TYR A 94 21.73 31.16 -20.81
C TYR A 94 22.29 32.19 -19.82
N SER A 95 22.69 31.75 -18.62
CA SER A 95 23.20 32.59 -17.52
C SER A 95 22.28 33.74 -17.06
N ALA A 96 20.96 33.68 -17.30
CA ALA A 96 20.01 34.76 -16.95
C ALA A 96 20.16 35.32 -15.52
N PHE A 97 20.38 34.47 -14.51
CA PHE A 97 20.55 34.83 -13.10
C PHE A 97 21.91 34.36 -12.53
N ASN A 98 22.90 34.06 -13.39
CA ASN A 98 24.21 33.56 -12.97
C ASN A 98 24.85 34.51 -11.94
N SER A 99 25.41 33.94 -10.87
CA SER A 99 26.08 34.64 -9.77
C SER A 99 25.20 35.63 -9.00
N CYS A 100 23.87 35.45 -8.96
CA CYS A 100 22.98 36.24 -8.10
C CYS A 100 23.04 35.74 -6.64
N LYS A 101 24.11 36.10 -5.91
CA LYS A 101 24.40 35.56 -4.56
C LYS A 101 23.42 36.01 -3.47
N GLY A 102 22.56 36.98 -3.75
CA GLY A 102 21.46 37.37 -2.86
C GLY A 102 20.18 36.53 -3.04
N LEU A 103 20.04 35.83 -4.17
CA LEU A 103 18.81 35.14 -4.57
C LEU A 103 18.57 33.92 -3.68
N GLN A 104 17.41 33.85 -3.02
CA GLN A 104 17.02 32.81 -2.06
C GLN A 104 15.91 31.89 -2.58
N ARG A 105 15.00 32.42 -3.41
CA ARG A 105 13.83 31.70 -3.93
C ARG A 105 13.58 31.99 -5.40
N VAL A 106 13.28 30.96 -6.18
CA VAL A 106 12.77 31.07 -7.56
C VAL A 106 11.41 30.39 -7.69
N MET A 107 10.44 31.07 -8.28
CA MET A 107 9.13 30.53 -8.63
C MET A 107 8.94 30.61 -10.14
N ASP A 108 9.33 29.56 -10.85
CA ASP A 108 9.23 29.49 -12.31
C ASP A 108 7.91 28.86 -12.77
N ALA A 109 6.99 29.70 -13.25
CA ALA A 109 5.76 29.28 -13.91
C ALA A 109 5.82 29.44 -15.45
N SER A 110 7.02 29.62 -16.02
CA SER A 110 7.21 29.79 -17.47
C SER A 110 6.79 28.58 -18.29
N ARG A 111 6.81 28.72 -19.62
CA ARG A 111 6.60 27.65 -20.61
C ARG A 111 7.92 27.16 -21.21
N VAL A 112 9.02 27.26 -20.47
CA VAL A 112 10.34 26.78 -20.91
C VAL A 112 10.32 25.25 -20.99
N VAL A 113 10.90 24.70 -22.05
CA VAL A 113 11.03 23.25 -22.28
C VAL A 113 12.45 22.72 -22.07
N GLU A 114 13.46 23.59 -22.11
CA GLU A 114 14.86 23.25 -21.85
C GLU A 114 15.56 24.48 -21.24
N MET A 115 16.27 24.28 -20.13
CA MET A 115 17.24 25.25 -19.63
C MET A 115 18.49 25.21 -20.52
N GLN A 116 18.90 26.36 -21.02
CA GLN A 116 20.01 26.54 -21.95
C GLN A 116 21.38 26.35 -21.28
N GLY A 117 21.46 26.58 -19.97
CA GLY A 117 22.65 26.39 -19.16
C GLY A 117 23.00 27.59 -18.29
N PHE A 118 23.64 27.30 -17.16
CA PHE A 118 24.14 28.25 -16.17
C PHE A 118 23.11 29.22 -15.56
N GLU A 119 21.80 29.00 -15.71
CA GLU A 119 20.75 29.96 -15.34
C GLU A 119 20.90 30.53 -13.92
N TYR A 120 21.20 29.67 -12.95
CA TYR A 120 21.34 30.00 -11.53
C TYR A 120 22.70 29.55 -10.94
N THR A 121 23.73 29.34 -11.78
CA THR A 121 25.08 29.01 -11.29
C THR A 121 25.56 30.03 -10.26
N ASP A 122 26.26 29.58 -9.22
CA ASP A 122 26.81 30.40 -8.14
C ASP A 122 25.78 31.31 -7.43
N CYS A 123 24.48 30.99 -7.48
CA CYS A 123 23.46 31.60 -6.62
C CYS A 123 23.54 30.98 -5.21
N THR A 124 24.62 31.32 -4.48
CA THR A 124 25.02 30.70 -3.21
C THR A 124 24.06 30.87 -2.03
N SER A 125 22.92 31.56 -2.22
CA SER A 125 21.84 31.67 -1.23
C SER A 125 20.54 31.01 -1.66
N LEU A 126 20.46 30.45 -2.88
CA LEU A 126 19.24 29.90 -3.46
C LEU A 126 18.91 28.57 -2.79
N THR A 127 17.98 28.58 -1.82
CA THR A 127 17.58 27.40 -1.03
C THR A 127 16.35 26.69 -1.58
N SER A 128 15.54 27.36 -2.40
CA SER A 128 14.28 26.82 -2.92
C SER A 128 14.00 27.24 -4.37
N VAL A 129 13.57 26.28 -5.20
CA VAL A 129 13.11 26.51 -6.57
C VAL A 129 11.83 25.73 -6.86
N THR A 130 10.84 26.39 -7.46
CA THR A 130 9.78 25.75 -8.23
C THR A 130 10.17 25.81 -9.71
N LEU A 131 10.19 24.66 -10.38
CA LEU A 131 10.53 24.54 -11.81
C LEU A 131 9.27 24.58 -12.69
N SER A 132 9.40 25.07 -13.92
CA SER A 132 8.33 25.05 -14.92
C SER A 132 7.76 23.64 -15.16
N GLY A 133 6.43 23.51 -15.11
CA GLY A 133 5.72 22.27 -15.43
C GLY A 133 5.79 21.82 -16.90
N THR A 134 6.45 22.57 -17.78
CA THR A 134 6.75 22.15 -19.17
C THR A 134 8.21 21.75 -19.40
N LEU A 135 9.06 21.89 -18.38
CA LEU A 135 10.50 21.67 -18.48
C LEU A 135 10.80 20.20 -18.77
N GLN A 136 11.44 19.92 -19.91
CA GLN A 136 11.86 18.57 -20.30
C GLN A 136 13.33 18.30 -19.99
N LYS A 137 14.12 19.35 -19.74
CA LYS A 137 15.55 19.22 -19.45
C LYS A 137 16.08 20.34 -18.56
N ILE A 138 16.83 19.95 -17.54
CA ILE A 138 17.67 20.86 -16.73
C ILE A 138 19.02 21.01 -17.44
N GLY A 139 19.51 22.24 -17.57
CA GLY A 139 20.65 22.57 -18.40
C GLY A 139 22.01 22.29 -17.75
N TYR A 140 23.06 22.41 -18.55
CA TYR A 140 24.43 22.26 -18.08
C TYR A 140 24.76 23.35 -17.03
N ARG A 141 25.26 22.94 -15.85
CA ARG A 141 25.53 23.78 -14.68
C ARG A 141 24.37 24.66 -14.16
N SER A 142 23.11 24.45 -14.58
CA SER A 142 22.00 25.39 -14.34
C SER A 142 21.76 25.77 -12.86
N PHE A 143 22.11 24.91 -11.90
CA PHE A 143 22.03 25.15 -10.46
C PHE A 143 23.36 24.90 -9.72
N ALA A 144 24.49 24.81 -10.43
CA ALA A 144 25.78 24.52 -9.81
C ALA A 144 26.18 25.58 -8.77
N GLY A 145 26.67 25.17 -7.60
CA GLY A 145 27.05 26.09 -6.51
C GLY A 145 25.87 26.76 -5.78
N THR A 146 24.66 26.21 -5.87
CA THR A 146 23.48 26.72 -5.15
C THR A 146 23.33 26.14 -3.74
N ALA A 147 22.52 26.78 -2.91
CA ALA A 147 22.22 26.37 -1.55
C ALA A 147 20.94 25.51 -1.44
N LEU A 148 20.47 24.92 -2.56
CA LEU A 148 19.21 24.18 -2.61
C LEU A 148 19.22 23.08 -1.56
N THR A 149 18.20 23.02 -0.71
CA THR A 149 18.09 21.99 0.33
C THR A 149 17.35 20.75 -0.18
N HIS A 150 16.40 20.97 -1.07
CA HIS A 150 15.52 19.96 -1.66
C HIS A 150 15.09 20.39 -3.07
N LEU A 151 14.80 19.41 -3.93
CA LEU A 151 14.38 19.60 -5.31
C LEU A 151 13.26 18.62 -5.67
N VAL A 152 12.23 19.10 -6.37
CA VAL A 152 11.19 18.27 -7.01
C VAL A 152 11.31 18.44 -8.52
N LEU A 153 11.40 17.34 -9.27
CA LEU A 153 11.42 17.36 -10.73
C LEU A 153 9.97 17.36 -11.29
N PRO A 154 9.61 18.30 -12.18
CA PRO A 154 8.34 18.23 -12.92
C PRO A 154 8.21 16.96 -13.75
N GLU A 155 6.98 16.44 -13.88
CA GLU A 155 6.69 15.20 -14.63
C GLU A 155 7.17 15.20 -16.09
N SER A 156 7.34 16.37 -16.69
CA SER A 156 7.87 16.55 -18.04
C SER A 156 9.37 16.30 -18.20
N VAL A 157 10.17 16.30 -17.12
CA VAL A 157 11.64 16.21 -17.16
C VAL A 157 12.11 14.83 -17.63
N LYS A 158 13.09 14.81 -18.54
CA LYS A 158 13.68 13.61 -19.15
C LYS A 158 15.21 13.56 -19.02
N GLU A 159 15.85 14.72 -18.87
CA GLU A 159 17.31 14.84 -18.75
C GLU A 159 17.71 15.84 -17.67
N ILE A 160 18.64 15.44 -16.80
CA ILE A 160 19.45 16.35 -16.00
C ILE A 160 20.81 16.48 -16.71
N GLY A 161 21.11 17.69 -17.17
CA GLY A 161 22.34 18.02 -17.88
C GLY A 161 23.60 17.88 -17.01
N GLY A 162 24.77 17.92 -17.67
CA GLY A 162 26.05 17.76 -16.99
C GLY A 162 26.29 18.86 -15.95
N GLU A 163 26.91 18.50 -14.83
CA GLU A 163 27.24 19.41 -13.71
C GLU A 163 26.04 20.20 -13.15
N ALA A 164 24.79 19.85 -13.48
CA ALA A 164 23.60 20.69 -13.23
C ALA A 164 23.43 21.13 -11.76
N PHE A 165 23.73 20.24 -10.82
CA PHE A 165 23.73 20.45 -9.37
C PHE A 165 25.11 20.17 -8.74
N GLN A 166 26.19 20.40 -9.49
CA GLN A 166 27.55 20.34 -8.94
C GLN A 166 27.68 21.30 -7.73
N ASP A 167 28.41 20.87 -6.69
CA ASP A 167 28.75 21.63 -5.48
C ASP A 167 27.51 22.14 -4.71
N CYS A 168 26.34 21.53 -4.91
CA CYS A 168 25.11 21.80 -4.15
C CYS A 168 25.16 21.10 -2.78
N HIS A 169 26.11 21.51 -1.93
CA HIS A 169 26.45 20.83 -0.67
C HIS A 169 25.28 20.72 0.35
N GLN A 170 24.21 21.49 0.17
CA GLN A 170 23.01 21.46 1.03
C GLN A 170 21.88 20.58 0.49
N LEU A 171 21.96 20.08 -0.75
CA LEU A 171 20.88 19.34 -1.41
C LEU A 171 20.82 17.91 -0.88
N THR A 172 19.97 17.67 0.11
CA THR A 172 19.90 16.37 0.81
C THR A 172 18.91 15.38 0.19
N ASN A 173 17.87 15.86 -0.49
CA ASN A 173 16.82 15.05 -1.12
C ASN A 173 16.38 15.59 -2.49
N VAL A 174 16.21 14.68 -3.46
CA VAL A 174 15.70 14.98 -4.81
C VAL A 174 14.55 14.02 -5.12
N GLU A 175 13.36 14.58 -5.35
CA GLU A 175 12.19 13.84 -5.83
C GLU A 175 12.23 13.76 -7.36
N PHE A 176 12.55 12.58 -7.89
CA PHE A 176 12.60 12.30 -9.32
C PHE A 176 11.20 11.96 -9.87
N ASN A 177 10.87 12.51 -11.03
CA ASN A 177 9.68 12.15 -11.77
C ASN A 177 9.85 10.82 -12.52
N LYS A 178 8.76 10.10 -12.82
CA LYS A 178 8.81 8.80 -13.54
C LYS A 178 9.22 8.93 -15.02
N GLY A 179 9.32 10.16 -15.54
CA GLY A 179 9.73 10.46 -16.91
C GLY A 179 11.24 10.61 -17.14
N ILE A 180 12.06 10.65 -16.07
CA ILE A 180 13.52 10.85 -16.18
C ILE A 180 14.20 9.67 -16.90
N GLN A 181 15.09 9.97 -17.85
CA GLN A 181 15.79 8.97 -18.68
C GLN A 181 17.32 9.09 -18.61
N TYR A 182 17.84 10.28 -18.32
CA TYR A 182 19.28 10.59 -18.36
C TYR A 182 19.69 11.47 -17.17
N ILE A 183 20.68 11.00 -16.40
CA ILE A 183 21.43 11.82 -15.44
C ILE A 183 22.85 11.93 -16.00
N LYS A 184 23.25 13.12 -16.47
CA LYS A 184 24.53 13.30 -17.19
C LYS A 184 25.73 13.50 -16.25
N ASP A 185 26.91 13.65 -16.86
CA ASP A 185 28.20 13.62 -16.17
C ASP A 185 28.31 14.72 -15.09
N HIS A 186 28.90 14.39 -13.94
CA HIS A 186 29.03 15.26 -12.76
C HIS A 186 27.71 15.88 -12.22
N ALA A 187 26.52 15.44 -12.65
CA ALA A 187 25.25 16.15 -12.41
C ALA A 187 24.95 16.49 -10.94
N PHE A 188 25.37 15.68 -9.98
CA PHE A 188 25.20 15.87 -8.53
C PHE A 188 26.55 15.82 -7.77
N LYS A 189 27.67 16.08 -8.45
CA LYS A 189 29.01 16.09 -7.86
C LYS A 189 29.08 16.98 -6.61
N ASN A 190 29.66 16.47 -5.52
CA ASN A 190 29.77 17.09 -4.19
C ASN A 190 28.45 17.57 -3.57
N SER A 191 27.30 17.05 -4.01
CA SER A 191 26.01 17.41 -3.40
C SER A 191 25.81 16.83 -2.00
N GLY A 192 24.86 17.38 -1.25
CA GLY A 192 24.55 16.98 0.13
C GLY A 192 23.75 15.67 0.27
N LEU A 193 23.52 14.93 -0.82
CA LEU A 193 22.53 13.84 -0.91
C LEU A 193 22.76 12.77 0.16
N ALA A 194 21.73 12.48 0.96
CA ALA A 194 21.79 11.49 2.04
C ALA A 194 21.12 10.15 1.67
N SER A 195 20.08 10.23 0.85
CA SER A 195 19.28 9.12 0.32
C SER A 195 18.91 9.42 -1.13
N LEU A 196 18.80 8.40 -1.97
CA LEU A 196 18.44 8.58 -3.38
C LEU A 196 17.51 7.48 -3.88
N GLU A 197 16.25 7.83 -4.11
CA GLU A 197 15.27 6.94 -4.75
C GLU A 197 15.23 7.24 -6.25
N LEU A 198 15.85 6.35 -7.04
CA LEU A 198 15.88 6.45 -8.49
C LEU A 198 14.70 5.66 -9.11
N PRO A 199 13.89 6.27 -10.00
CA PRO A 199 12.77 5.59 -10.65
C PRO A 199 13.21 4.73 -11.84
N GLU A 200 12.45 3.67 -12.11
CA GLU A 200 12.52 2.90 -13.37
C GLU A 200 12.17 3.82 -14.55
N GLY A 201 13.05 3.87 -15.55
CA GLY A 201 12.98 4.78 -16.69
C GLY A 201 14.35 5.35 -17.09
N ILE A 202 15.25 5.52 -16.09
CA ILE A 202 16.63 5.97 -16.29
C ILE A 202 17.40 4.91 -17.09
N LYS A 203 17.98 5.31 -18.21
CA LYS A 203 18.83 4.46 -19.07
C LYS A 203 20.31 4.61 -18.74
N GLU A 204 20.69 5.81 -18.33
CA GLU A 204 22.07 6.28 -18.26
C GLU A 204 22.30 7.13 -17.01
N ILE A 205 23.31 6.74 -16.25
CA ILE A 205 23.89 7.51 -15.15
C ILE A 205 25.33 7.82 -15.56
N GLY A 206 25.61 9.10 -15.82
CA GLY A 206 26.85 9.59 -16.41
C GLY A 206 28.09 9.46 -15.53
N GLU A 207 29.25 9.78 -16.09
CA GLU A 207 30.52 9.72 -15.38
C GLU A 207 30.54 10.68 -14.20
N TRP A 208 31.09 10.25 -13.06
CA TRP A 208 31.28 11.07 -11.87
C TRP A 208 30.00 11.74 -11.33
N SER A 209 28.82 11.26 -11.75
CA SER A 209 27.53 11.90 -11.56
C SER A 209 27.17 12.14 -10.09
N PHE A 210 27.62 11.29 -9.18
CA PHE A 210 27.48 11.42 -7.72
C PHE A 210 28.85 11.46 -7.01
N GLU A 211 29.94 11.82 -7.71
CA GLU A 211 31.28 11.98 -7.12
C GLU A 211 31.22 12.86 -5.87
N GLY A 212 31.69 12.38 -4.73
CA GLY A 212 31.79 13.17 -3.50
C GLY A 212 30.47 13.40 -2.75
N CYS A 213 29.40 12.63 -3.03
CA CYS A 213 28.16 12.64 -2.23
C CYS A 213 28.39 11.99 -0.85
N LYS A 214 29.12 12.68 0.02
CA LYS A 214 29.67 12.13 1.29
C LYS A 214 28.63 11.76 2.34
N SER A 215 27.36 12.15 2.16
CA SER A 215 26.24 11.80 3.05
C SER A 215 25.45 10.57 2.57
N LEU A 216 25.64 10.13 1.32
CA LEU A 216 24.78 9.13 0.68
C LEU A 216 25.02 7.76 1.28
N LYS A 217 24.06 7.24 2.04
CA LYS A 217 24.20 5.95 2.77
C LYS A 217 23.89 4.73 1.93
N THR A 218 22.82 4.77 1.14
CA THR A 218 22.35 3.64 0.35
C THR A 218 21.82 4.10 -1.00
N ILE A 219 21.94 3.23 -2.02
CA ILE A 219 21.34 3.49 -3.33
C ILE A 219 20.94 2.18 -4.03
N GLN A 220 19.76 2.20 -4.66
CA GLN A 220 19.33 1.17 -5.59
C GLN A 220 19.32 1.73 -7.01
N ILE A 221 20.04 1.08 -7.91
CA ILE A 221 20.09 1.43 -9.33
C ILE A 221 18.96 0.67 -10.07
N PRO A 222 18.07 1.35 -10.82
CA PRO A 222 16.91 0.73 -11.49
C PRO A 222 17.26 -0.30 -12.58
N GLN A 223 16.35 -1.24 -12.85
CA GLN A 223 16.51 -2.26 -13.91
C GLN A 223 16.53 -1.67 -15.33
N SER A 224 16.04 -0.45 -15.51
CA SER A 224 16.17 0.29 -16.78
C SER A 224 17.59 0.77 -17.10
N VAL A 225 18.50 0.87 -16.11
CA VAL A 225 19.82 1.48 -16.29
C VAL A 225 20.75 0.54 -17.03
N THR A 226 21.06 0.85 -18.29
CA THR A 226 22.00 0.08 -19.12
C THR A 226 23.42 0.62 -19.07
N THR A 227 23.62 1.84 -18.59
CA THR A 227 24.92 2.52 -18.55
C THR A 227 25.17 3.19 -17.20
N LEU A 228 26.28 2.85 -16.56
CA LEU A 228 26.79 3.49 -15.34
C LEU A 228 28.23 3.95 -15.57
N GLY A 229 28.46 5.26 -15.57
CA GLY A 229 29.72 5.88 -16.00
C GLY A 229 30.91 5.67 -15.06
N THR A 230 32.09 6.02 -15.58
CA THR A 230 33.36 6.04 -14.83
C THR A 230 33.22 6.87 -13.55
N GLY A 231 33.66 6.35 -12.41
CA GLY A 231 33.69 7.10 -11.16
C GLY A 231 32.34 7.57 -10.61
N ALA A 232 31.20 7.01 -11.05
CA ALA A 232 29.87 7.55 -10.74
C ALA A 232 29.58 7.78 -9.25
N PHE A 233 30.13 6.98 -8.33
CA PHE A 233 30.02 7.14 -6.86
C PHE A 233 31.38 7.39 -6.18
N TYR A 234 32.38 7.87 -6.93
CA TYR A 234 33.74 8.11 -6.43
C TYR A 234 33.75 8.99 -5.16
N THR A 235 34.36 8.49 -4.08
CA THR A 235 34.43 9.14 -2.75
C THR A 235 33.08 9.43 -2.06
N CYS A 236 32.04 8.64 -2.33
CA CYS A 236 30.84 8.59 -1.48
C CYS A 236 31.17 7.88 -0.14
N SER A 237 31.88 8.57 0.75
CA SER A 237 32.49 7.97 1.94
C SER A 237 31.50 7.29 2.91
N ALA A 238 30.26 7.77 2.99
CA ALA A 238 29.22 7.18 3.84
C ALA A 238 28.39 6.06 3.18
N LEU A 239 28.69 5.70 1.93
CA LEU A 239 27.93 4.70 1.19
C LEU A 239 28.17 3.31 1.77
N GLU A 240 27.18 2.77 2.49
CA GLU A 240 27.21 1.52 3.23
C GLU A 240 26.78 0.32 2.37
N LEU A 241 25.78 0.52 1.50
CA LEU A 241 25.14 -0.53 0.68
C LEU A 241 24.69 -0.02 -0.69
N VAL A 242 24.93 -0.82 -1.74
CA VAL A 242 24.48 -0.56 -3.11
C VAL A 242 23.70 -1.76 -3.67
N VAL A 243 22.62 -1.51 -4.42
CA VAL A 243 21.94 -2.53 -5.22
C VAL A 243 22.09 -2.19 -6.71
N LEU A 244 22.56 -3.14 -7.51
CA LEU A 244 22.82 -2.99 -8.95
C LEU A 244 21.90 -3.89 -9.79
N PRO A 245 21.39 -3.41 -10.94
CA PRO A 245 20.41 -4.12 -11.74
C PRO A 245 21.00 -5.26 -12.56
N SER A 246 20.12 -6.07 -13.16
CA SER A 246 20.49 -7.13 -14.10
C SER A 246 20.90 -6.65 -15.50
N SER A 247 20.64 -5.37 -15.80
CA SER A 247 20.95 -4.69 -17.06
C SER A 247 22.39 -4.21 -17.18
N LEU A 248 23.10 -3.97 -16.06
CA LEU A 248 24.49 -3.50 -16.05
C LEU A 248 25.47 -4.67 -16.24
N THR A 249 25.76 -5.04 -17.48
CA THR A 249 26.77 -6.07 -17.79
C THR A 249 28.21 -5.66 -17.49
N ASN A 250 28.45 -4.37 -17.22
CA ASN A 250 29.75 -3.79 -16.88
C ASN A 250 29.62 -2.75 -15.76
N ILE A 251 30.58 -2.70 -14.85
CA ILE A 251 30.77 -1.62 -13.87
C ILE A 251 32.08 -0.91 -14.23
N SER A 252 32.00 0.39 -14.51
CA SER A 252 33.09 1.18 -15.07
C SER A 252 34.26 1.41 -14.10
N ASP A 253 35.37 1.95 -14.62
CA ASP A 253 36.56 2.29 -13.83
C ASP A 253 36.19 3.19 -12.63
N ARG A 254 36.81 2.91 -11.48
CA ARG A 254 36.69 3.69 -10.23
C ARG A 254 35.28 3.90 -9.66
N THR A 255 34.23 3.22 -10.14
CA THR A 255 32.83 3.56 -9.81
C THR A 255 32.54 3.70 -8.31
N PHE A 256 33.15 2.88 -7.43
CA PHE A 256 32.99 2.96 -5.96
C PHE A 256 34.31 3.22 -5.20
N ASN A 257 35.31 3.76 -5.89
CA ASN A 257 36.61 4.07 -5.31
C ASN A 257 36.48 5.13 -4.19
N GLY A 258 37.07 4.89 -3.02
CA GLY A 258 36.99 5.78 -1.86
C GLY A 258 35.65 5.74 -1.10
N CYS A 259 34.79 4.75 -1.35
CA CYS A 259 33.57 4.53 -0.56
C CYS A 259 33.92 3.73 0.71
N CYS A 260 34.63 4.37 1.65
CA CYS A 260 35.29 3.66 2.76
C CYS A 260 34.36 2.92 3.75
N HIS A 261 33.06 3.22 3.79
CA HIS A 261 32.08 2.45 4.57
C HIS A 261 31.33 1.37 3.75
N LEU A 262 31.64 1.21 2.46
CA LEU A 262 30.92 0.28 1.58
C LEU A 262 31.19 -1.16 2.02
N SER A 263 30.14 -1.79 2.54
CA SER A 263 30.17 -3.14 3.11
C SER A 263 29.47 -4.16 2.21
N ALA A 264 28.48 -3.73 1.41
CA ALA A 264 27.72 -4.64 0.55
C ALA A 264 27.36 -4.04 -0.81
N VAL A 265 27.63 -4.78 -1.89
CA VAL A 265 27.06 -4.51 -3.22
C VAL A 265 26.24 -5.72 -3.66
N TYR A 266 24.95 -5.55 -3.87
CA TYR A 266 24.02 -6.59 -4.31
C TYR A 266 23.73 -6.46 -5.81
N TYR A 267 24.38 -7.27 -6.63
CA TYR A 267 24.18 -7.30 -8.07
C TYR A 267 23.12 -8.32 -8.48
N LEU A 268 22.09 -7.84 -9.17
CA LEU A 268 20.86 -8.58 -9.48
C LEU A 268 20.88 -9.32 -10.83
N GLY A 269 21.99 -9.29 -11.58
CA GLY A 269 22.12 -10.06 -12.82
C GLY A 269 22.37 -11.56 -12.61
N SER A 270 22.21 -12.34 -13.69
CA SER A 270 22.44 -13.79 -13.72
C SER A 270 23.88 -14.20 -14.07
N SER A 271 24.75 -13.23 -14.36
CA SER A 271 26.19 -13.41 -14.63
C SER A 271 26.95 -12.22 -14.06
N CYS A 272 28.08 -12.45 -13.39
CA CYS A 272 28.92 -11.40 -12.83
C CYS A 272 29.26 -10.33 -13.90
N PRO A 273 29.13 -9.03 -13.60
CA PRO A 273 29.49 -7.98 -14.55
C PRO A 273 31.01 -7.90 -14.69
N SER A 274 31.51 -7.41 -15.83
CA SER A 274 32.91 -6.99 -15.90
C SER A 274 33.16 -5.80 -14.96
N LEU A 275 34.33 -5.76 -14.33
CA LEU A 275 34.73 -4.71 -13.41
C LEU A 275 35.87 -3.89 -14.02
N GLY A 276 35.73 -2.57 -14.02
CA GLY A 276 36.77 -1.62 -14.41
C GLY A 276 37.92 -1.56 -13.41
N GLN A 277 38.98 -0.85 -13.78
CA GLN A 277 40.15 -0.68 -12.93
C GLN A 277 39.80 0.15 -11.69
N ASN A 278 40.34 -0.27 -10.54
CA ASN A 278 40.23 0.44 -9.25
C ASN A 278 38.78 0.65 -8.75
N THR A 279 37.81 -0.14 -9.24
CA THR A 279 36.37 -0.01 -8.94
C THR A 279 36.03 -0.04 -7.44
N PHE A 280 36.73 -0.88 -6.66
CA PHE A 280 36.55 -1.06 -5.22
C PHE A 280 37.85 -0.81 -4.42
N VAL A 281 38.63 0.19 -4.81
CA VAL A 281 39.78 0.65 -4.01
C VAL A 281 39.26 1.55 -2.87
N ASP A 282 39.85 1.43 -1.68
CA ASP A 282 39.50 2.18 -0.47
C ASP A 282 38.01 2.05 -0.05
N VAL A 283 37.51 0.81 -0.07
CA VAL A 283 36.22 0.38 0.51
C VAL A 283 36.43 -0.25 1.91
N SER A 284 35.35 -0.72 2.57
CA SER A 284 35.47 -1.35 3.90
C SER A 284 36.28 -2.66 3.86
N ASN A 285 36.95 -2.99 4.97
CA ASN A 285 37.63 -4.28 5.14
C ASN A 285 36.64 -5.46 5.15
N ASP A 286 35.39 -5.23 5.56
CA ASP A 286 34.32 -6.23 5.61
C ASP A 286 33.47 -6.27 4.32
N PHE A 287 34.00 -5.75 3.20
CA PHE A 287 33.28 -5.61 1.93
C PHE A 287 32.94 -6.96 1.25
N GLY A 288 31.65 -7.15 0.98
CA GLY A 288 31.11 -8.24 0.15
C GLY A 288 30.47 -7.76 -1.16
N PHE A 289 30.86 -8.36 -2.28
CA PHE A 289 30.15 -8.25 -3.55
C PHE A 289 29.24 -9.48 -3.72
N TYR A 290 27.95 -9.29 -3.47
CA TYR A 290 26.92 -10.33 -3.47
C TYR A 290 26.24 -10.40 -4.84
N VAL A 291 26.19 -11.61 -5.42
CA VAL A 291 25.40 -11.88 -6.64
C VAL A 291 24.26 -12.85 -6.33
N LYS A 292 23.24 -12.90 -7.20
CA LYS A 292 22.21 -13.94 -7.10
C LYS A 292 22.83 -15.35 -7.10
N PRO A 293 22.27 -16.34 -6.38
CA PRO A 293 22.76 -17.72 -6.43
C PRO A 293 22.84 -18.33 -7.84
N SER A 294 22.00 -17.86 -8.77
CA SER A 294 22.04 -18.22 -10.19
C SER A 294 23.26 -17.72 -10.96
N ALA A 295 24.01 -16.74 -10.43
CA ALA A 295 25.24 -16.21 -11.00
C ALA A 295 26.51 -16.83 -10.40
N LEU A 296 26.41 -17.54 -9.27
CA LEU A 296 27.52 -18.28 -8.67
C LEU A 296 28.15 -19.33 -9.62
N PRO A 297 27.41 -20.05 -10.49
CA PRO A 297 28.01 -20.93 -11.50
C PRO A 297 28.94 -20.19 -12.47
N VAL A 298 28.61 -18.94 -12.81
CA VAL A 298 29.40 -18.09 -13.71
C VAL A 298 30.67 -17.54 -13.03
N LEU A 299 30.72 -17.54 -11.70
CA LEU A 299 31.86 -17.10 -10.90
C LEU A 299 32.91 -18.21 -10.64
N GLN A 300 32.65 -19.47 -11.00
CA GLN A 300 33.59 -20.58 -10.78
C GLN A 300 34.74 -20.63 -11.80
N GLY A 301 35.40 -19.48 -12.00
CA GLY A 301 36.73 -19.34 -12.60
C GLY A 301 37.85 -19.10 -11.58
N ILE A 302 37.52 -18.69 -10.35
CA ILE A 302 38.49 -18.58 -9.24
C ILE A 302 38.29 -19.78 -8.32
N ALA A 303 39.05 -20.84 -8.57
CA ALA A 303 38.92 -22.11 -7.85
C ALA A 303 40.10 -22.37 -6.89
N TYR A 304 39.82 -22.20 -5.61
CA TYR A 304 40.43 -22.93 -4.49
C TYR A 304 39.26 -23.23 -3.52
N VAL A 305 38.99 -24.45 -3.04
CA VAL A 305 39.84 -25.66 -2.88
C VAL A 305 39.06 -26.98 -3.13
N SER A 306 39.75 -28.02 -3.64
CA SER A 306 39.39 -29.48 -3.70
C SER A 306 38.40 -29.98 -4.78
N ASP A 307 38.32 -31.31 -4.94
CA ASP A 307 38.45 -32.00 -6.25
C ASP A 307 37.54 -33.25 -6.49
N LYS A 308 37.18 -33.50 -7.79
CA LYS A 308 36.38 -34.63 -8.37
C LYS A 308 34.84 -34.49 -8.18
N VAL A 309 33.88 -35.03 -8.96
CA VAL A 309 33.71 -36.03 -10.07
C VAL A 309 32.62 -35.48 -11.05
N LYS A 310 32.50 -35.69 -12.38
CA LYS A 310 33.11 -36.56 -13.44
C LYS A 310 32.35 -37.86 -13.88
N ASP A 311 31.07 -37.79 -14.28
CA ASP A 311 30.35 -38.90 -15.00
C ASP A 311 29.21 -38.44 -15.96
N SER A 312 28.37 -39.36 -16.48
CA SER A 312 27.39 -39.16 -17.59
C SER A 312 26.02 -38.59 -17.20
N PHE A 313 25.16 -38.24 -18.19
CA PHE A 313 23.86 -37.59 -17.96
C PHE A 313 22.68 -38.22 -18.76
N PRO A 314 21.45 -38.20 -18.21
CA PRO A 314 20.25 -38.69 -18.90
C PRO A 314 19.59 -37.63 -19.82
N TYR A 315 18.97 -38.09 -20.90
CA TYR A 315 18.23 -37.29 -21.88
C TYR A 315 16.92 -37.98 -22.28
N GLN A 316 15.81 -37.23 -22.34
CA GLN A 316 14.49 -37.74 -22.73
C GLN A 316 13.92 -36.83 -23.83
N GLN A 317 13.39 -37.42 -24.90
CA GLN A 317 12.94 -36.69 -26.08
C GLN A 317 11.43 -36.84 -26.28
N ASN A 318 10.69 -35.72 -26.36
CA ASN A 318 9.23 -35.71 -26.45
C ASN A 318 8.70 -35.74 -27.90
N SER A 319 9.61 -35.74 -28.89
CA SER A 319 9.35 -35.77 -30.34
C SER A 319 10.22 -36.84 -31.01
N LYS A 320 9.87 -37.31 -32.20
CA LYS A 320 10.70 -38.31 -32.91
C LYS A 320 12.06 -37.75 -33.36
N TYR A 321 12.10 -36.48 -33.76
CA TYR A 321 13.31 -35.79 -34.19
C TYR A 321 13.62 -34.57 -33.32
N ALA A 322 14.91 -34.33 -33.08
CA ALA A 322 15.42 -33.14 -32.39
C ALA A 322 16.67 -32.59 -33.10
N THR A 323 16.79 -31.25 -33.12
CA THR A 323 17.91 -30.50 -33.71
C THR A 323 18.59 -29.64 -32.66
N PHE A 324 19.91 -29.74 -32.51
CA PHE A 324 20.64 -28.89 -31.57
C PHE A 324 20.96 -27.51 -32.16
N SER A 325 20.67 -26.46 -31.39
CA SER A 325 20.86 -25.05 -31.78
C SER A 325 22.25 -24.49 -31.44
N ARG A 326 23.12 -25.28 -30.80
CA ARG A 326 24.51 -24.93 -30.47
C ARG A 326 25.41 -26.18 -30.45
N PRO A 327 26.75 -26.06 -30.53
CA PRO A 327 27.66 -27.21 -30.66
C PRO A 327 27.83 -28.00 -29.36
N PHE A 328 27.98 -29.33 -29.46
CA PHE A 328 28.33 -30.23 -28.35
C PHE A 328 29.26 -31.35 -28.84
N ALA A 329 30.06 -31.94 -27.93
CA ALA A 329 30.89 -33.11 -28.18
C ALA A 329 30.37 -34.30 -27.37
N VAL A 330 29.48 -35.08 -27.99
CA VAL A 330 28.74 -36.19 -27.34
C VAL A 330 29.13 -37.51 -28.00
N ASP A 331 29.37 -38.52 -27.18
CA ASP A 331 29.45 -39.91 -27.60
C ASP A 331 28.09 -40.59 -27.41
N PHE A 332 27.55 -41.13 -28.50
CA PHE A 332 26.27 -41.83 -28.52
C PHE A 332 26.45 -43.36 -28.40
N SER A 333 27.68 -43.87 -28.26
CA SER A 333 27.99 -45.30 -28.15
C SER A 333 27.26 -46.01 -26.99
N ALA A 334 26.98 -45.29 -25.90
CA ALA A 334 26.25 -45.78 -24.74
C ALA A 334 24.71 -45.69 -24.87
N ALA A 335 24.19 -44.99 -25.89
CA ALA A 335 22.78 -44.67 -26.03
C ALA A 335 22.05 -45.64 -26.98
N THR A 336 22.06 -46.93 -26.63
CA THR A 336 21.51 -48.01 -27.47
C THR A 336 20.09 -47.73 -27.96
N GLY A 337 19.91 -47.65 -29.28
CA GLY A 337 18.61 -47.40 -29.92
C GLY A 337 18.34 -45.93 -30.30
N LEU A 338 19.19 -44.99 -29.86
CA LEU A 338 19.23 -43.62 -30.39
C LEU A 338 20.06 -43.58 -31.68
N LYS A 339 19.63 -42.82 -32.69
CA LYS A 339 20.43 -42.63 -33.93
C LYS A 339 20.74 -41.16 -34.15
N ALA A 340 22.00 -40.82 -34.30
CA ALA A 340 22.44 -39.47 -34.66
C ALA A 340 22.73 -39.38 -36.16
N TYR A 341 22.40 -38.25 -36.78
CA TYR A 341 22.65 -37.94 -38.19
C TYR A 341 23.25 -36.54 -38.33
N ILE A 342 24.21 -36.38 -39.24
CA ILE A 342 24.76 -35.08 -39.61
C ILE A 342 24.16 -34.63 -40.94
N ALA A 343 23.70 -33.38 -40.96
CA ALA A 343 23.22 -32.67 -42.14
C ALA A 343 24.41 -32.18 -42.97
N LYS A 344 24.62 -32.75 -44.18
CA LYS A 344 25.62 -32.24 -45.13
C LYS A 344 24.94 -31.66 -46.37
N GLY A 345 25.17 -30.38 -46.61
CA GLY A 345 24.69 -29.70 -47.82
C GLY A 345 25.48 -30.13 -49.05
N ASN A 346 24.78 -30.61 -50.08
CA ASN A 346 25.36 -30.76 -51.41
C ASN A 346 25.31 -29.39 -52.13
N SER A 347 26.42 -28.99 -52.73
CA SER A 347 26.57 -27.70 -53.41
C SER A 347 25.71 -27.64 -54.67
N GLY A 348 24.51 -27.05 -54.58
CA GLY A 348 23.69 -26.67 -55.73
C GLY A 348 22.20 -27.04 -55.69
N GLN A 349 21.70 -27.75 -54.67
CA GLN A 349 20.27 -28.08 -54.56
C GLN A 349 19.73 -27.98 -53.13
N SER A 350 18.44 -27.64 -53.00
CA SER A 350 17.75 -27.30 -51.74
C SER A 350 17.42 -28.49 -50.82
N SER A 351 18.08 -29.63 -51.00
CA SER A 351 17.82 -30.87 -50.25
C SER A 351 19.07 -31.34 -49.50
N VAL A 352 18.93 -31.57 -48.20
CA VAL A 352 20.01 -31.99 -47.29
C VAL A 352 20.06 -33.50 -47.18
N ALA A 353 21.25 -34.09 -47.32
CA ALA A 353 21.47 -35.50 -47.02
C ALA A 353 21.80 -35.68 -45.52
N LEU A 354 21.18 -36.68 -44.88
CA LEU A 354 21.40 -37.06 -43.49
C LEU A 354 22.27 -38.32 -43.41
N THR A 355 23.51 -38.18 -42.96
CA THR A 355 24.44 -39.31 -42.80
C THR A 355 24.50 -39.74 -41.33
N ALA A 356 24.27 -41.02 -41.04
CA ALA A 356 24.29 -41.55 -39.68
C ALA A 356 25.69 -41.52 -39.06
N VAL A 357 25.79 -41.22 -37.76
CA VAL A 357 27.03 -41.14 -36.98
C VAL A 357 26.87 -41.73 -35.57
N THR A 358 27.97 -42.17 -34.97
CA THR A 358 28.01 -42.71 -33.59
C THR A 358 28.69 -41.76 -32.60
N THR A 359 29.53 -40.86 -33.09
CA THR A 359 30.16 -39.76 -32.33
C THR A 359 30.08 -38.49 -33.17
N ALA A 360 30.15 -37.32 -32.52
CA ALA A 360 30.15 -36.03 -33.23
C ALA A 360 31.15 -35.03 -32.65
N SER A 361 31.85 -34.33 -33.54
CA SER A 361 32.77 -33.26 -33.23
C SER A 361 32.08 -31.89 -33.16
N ALA A 362 32.64 -31.01 -32.33
CA ALA A 362 32.15 -29.65 -32.15
C ALA A 362 32.15 -28.87 -33.48
N GLY A 363 31.04 -28.18 -33.76
CA GLY A 363 30.82 -27.39 -34.97
C GLY A 363 29.87 -28.02 -35.99
N THR A 364 29.40 -29.26 -35.77
CA THR A 364 28.55 -29.97 -36.73
C THR A 364 27.08 -30.07 -36.27
N GLY A 365 26.15 -29.66 -37.13
CA GLY A 365 24.71 -29.73 -36.86
C GLY A 365 24.15 -31.15 -36.94
N LEU A 366 23.44 -31.56 -35.88
CA LEU A 366 22.95 -32.92 -35.68
C LEU A 366 21.41 -32.99 -35.65
N VAL A 367 20.88 -34.05 -36.24
CA VAL A 367 19.50 -34.53 -36.09
C VAL A 367 19.54 -35.84 -35.31
N LEU A 368 18.82 -35.94 -34.19
CA LEU A 368 18.62 -37.22 -33.50
C LEU A 368 17.28 -37.84 -33.89
N GLU A 369 17.27 -39.12 -34.25
CA GLU A 369 16.06 -39.96 -34.30
C GLU A 369 15.97 -40.77 -33.00
N ALA A 370 14.92 -40.54 -32.22
CA ALA A 370 14.67 -41.19 -30.94
C ALA A 370 13.27 -41.82 -30.89
N ILE A 371 13.07 -42.76 -29.97
CA ILE A 371 11.73 -43.23 -29.60
C ILE A 371 11.19 -42.25 -28.54
N PRO A 372 10.04 -41.59 -28.78
CA PRO A 372 9.50 -40.61 -27.84
C PRO A 372 9.31 -41.17 -26.43
N ASN A 373 9.56 -40.33 -25.42
CA ASN A 373 9.43 -40.60 -23.99
C ASN A 373 10.38 -41.67 -23.42
N ILE A 374 11.30 -42.26 -24.20
CA ILE A 374 12.39 -43.10 -23.65
C ILE A 374 13.54 -42.22 -23.15
N ILE A 375 14.12 -42.60 -22.00
CA ILE A 375 15.30 -41.95 -21.41
C ILE A 375 16.55 -42.67 -21.89
N TYR A 376 17.48 -41.93 -22.48
CA TYR A 376 18.78 -42.38 -22.97
C TYR A 376 19.90 -41.81 -22.09
N GLN A 377 20.94 -42.59 -21.81
CA GLN A 377 22.17 -42.09 -21.15
C GLN A 377 23.17 -41.62 -22.21
N LEU A 378 23.59 -40.37 -22.12
CA LEU A 378 24.57 -39.75 -23.02
C LEU A 378 25.88 -39.53 -22.29
N ARG A 379 27.00 -39.87 -22.96
CA ARG A 379 28.34 -39.69 -22.43
C ARG A 379 29.01 -38.49 -23.10
N LEU A 380 29.67 -37.66 -22.31
CA LEU A 380 30.61 -36.68 -22.85
C LEU A 380 31.81 -37.45 -23.43
N ALA A 381 32.27 -37.06 -24.62
CA ALA A 381 33.44 -37.70 -25.22
C ALA A 381 34.69 -37.42 -24.37
N ASP A 382 35.50 -38.46 -24.09
CA ASP A 382 36.63 -38.42 -23.13
C ASP A 382 37.74 -37.38 -23.45
N SER A 383 37.69 -36.74 -24.62
CA SER A 383 38.62 -35.70 -25.08
C SER A 383 38.06 -34.26 -25.09
N ALA A 384 36.83 -34.04 -24.63
CA ALA A 384 36.22 -32.72 -24.61
C ALA A 384 36.76 -31.83 -23.44
N PRO A 385 37.21 -30.58 -23.70
CA PRO A 385 37.47 -29.62 -22.64
C PRO A 385 36.17 -29.29 -21.88
N GLN A 386 36.28 -29.03 -20.58
CA GLN A 386 35.15 -29.08 -19.65
C GLN A 386 34.12 -27.94 -19.85
N TYR A 387 32.84 -28.29 -19.71
CA TYR A 387 31.69 -27.36 -19.73
C TYR A 387 30.92 -27.48 -18.40
N ALA A 388 30.53 -26.34 -17.83
CA ALA A 388 29.85 -26.25 -16.54
C ALA A 388 28.47 -25.56 -16.64
N ASP A 389 27.63 -26.02 -17.57
CA ASP A 389 26.21 -25.63 -17.64
C ASP A 389 25.38 -26.78 -18.22
N ASN A 390 24.57 -27.43 -17.38
CA ASN A 390 23.70 -28.54 -17.79
C ASN A 390 22.58 -28.84 -16.78
N ALA A 391 21.53 -28.03 -16.80
CA ALA A 391 20.24 -28.35 -16.17
C ALA A 391 19.09 -28.05 -17.17
N LEU A 392 18.79 -29.01 -18.05
CA LEU A 392 17.67 -28.87 -19.00
C LEU A 392 16.33 -28.72 -18.27
N ARG A 393 15.44 -27.85 -18.76
CA ARG A 393 13.99 -28.07 -18.71
C ARG A 393 13.28 -27.72 -20.01
N VAL A 394 12.22 -28.49 -20.27
CA VAL A 394 11.36 -28.60 -21.46
C VAL A 394 9.98 -28.96 -20.89
N SER A 395 8.83 -28.39 -21.26
CA SER A 395 8.52 -27.26 -22.17
C SER A 395 7.10 -26.71 -21.88
N THR A 396 6.68 -25.69 -22.64
CA THR A 396 5.29 -25.39 -23.07
C THR A 396 4.18 -25.25 -22.02
N GLY A 397 3.64 -24.03 -21.91
CA GLY A 397 2.34 -23.73 -21.30
C GLY A 397 1.72 -22.50 -21.97
N THR A 398 0.65 -22.72 -22.72
CA THR A 398 -0.14 -21.81 -23.58
C THR A 398 -0.11 -20.32 -23.27
N THR A 399 0.10 -19.48 -24.30
CA THR A 399 -0.41 -18.10 -24.31
C THR A 399 -1.93 -18.12 -24.29
N VAL A 400 -2.53 -17.74 -23.16
CA VAL A 400 -3.90 -17.21 -23.15
C VAL A 400 -3.85 -15.81 -23.76
N GLU A 401 -4.77 -15.47 -24.66
CA GLU A 401 -4.85 -14.12 -25.20
C GLU A 401 -5.12 -13.12 -24.06
N ALA A 402 -4.24 -12.13 -23.94
CA ALA A 402 -4.47 -11.03 -23.02
C ALA A 402 -5.61 -10.16 -23.57
N ILE A 403 -6.84 -10.41 -23.09
CA ILE A 403 -7.83 -9.33 -22.99
C ILE A 403 -7.12 -8.19 -22.26
N ALA A 404 -6.97 -7.05 -22.94
CA ALA A 404 -6.08 -5.98 -22.51
C ALA A 404 -6.66 -5.25 -21.28
N SER A 405 -6.48 -5.84 -20.10
CA SER A 405 -6.63 -5.16 -18.82
C SER A 405 -5.65 -3.98 -18.81
N LYS A 406 -6.18 -2.76 -18.74
CA LYS A 406 -5.37 -1.55 -18.53
C LYS A 406 -4.45 -1.77 -17.34
N LEU A 407 -3.18 -1.41 -17.48
CA LEU A 407 -2.24 -1.52 -16.37
C LEU A 407 -2.75 -0.64 -15.22
N ARG A 408 -3.05 -1.25 -14.06
CA ARG A 408 -3.42 -0.50 -12.87
C ARG A 408 -2.16 -0.14 -12.08
N GLU A 409 -1.97 1.15 -11.86
CA GLU A 409 -0.85 1.69 -11.09
C GLU A 409 -1.33 2.17 -9.72
N ASP A 410 -0.53 1.90 -8.69
CA ASP A 410 -0.79 2.32 -7.32
C ASP A 410 -0.09 3.64 -7.03
N MET A 411 -0.86 4.72 -6.94
CA MET A 411 -0.40 6.05 -6.57
C MET A 411 -0.82 6.44 -5.15
N THR A 412 -1.51 5.56 -4.40
CA THR A 412 -2.06 5.84 -3.05
C THR A 412 -0.99 6.11 -1.99
N SER A 413 0.26 5.75 -2.29
CA SER A 413 1.45 6.02 -1.48
C SER A 413 2.31 7.19 -1.99
N HIS A 414 2.16 7.56 -3.27
CA HIS A 414 3.04 8.51 -3.98
C HIS A 414 2.44 9.91 -4.04
N TYR A 415 1.14 10.01 -4.34
CA TYR A 415 0.40 11.18 -3.89
C TYR A 415 0.34 11.05 -2.38
N ALA A 416 1.02 11.95 -1.65
CA ALA A 416 0.72 12.17 -0.24
C ALA A 416 -0.80 12.35 -0.15
N PRO A 417 -1.52 11.44 0.53
CA PRO A 417 -2.83 11.00 0.05
C PRO A 417 -3.74 12.19 -0.10
N VAL A 418 -4.41 12.25 -1.26
CA VAL A 418 -5.54 13.15 -1.51
C VAL A 418 -6.33 13.19 -0.21
N GLU A 419 -6.27 14.30 0.53
CA GLU A 419 -6.59 14.28 1.97
C GLU A 419 -8.12 14.23 2.09
N LEU A 420 -8.61 13.00 2.00
CA LEU A 420 -9.94 12.61 1.57
C LEU A 420 -10.73 12.20 2.78
N THR A 421 -11.86 12.88 2.98
CA THR A 421 -12.72 12.72 4.13
C THR A 421 -14.17 12.60 3.69
N THR A 422 -14.93 11.76 4.38
CA THR A 422 -16.39 11.75 4.39
C THR A 422 -16.90 12.73 5.46
N ASP A 423 -18.14 13.23 5.37
CA ASP A 423 -18.73 14.07 6.43
C ASP A 423 -19.06 13.29 7.71
N LYS A 424 -19.13 11.95 7.67
CA LYS A 424 -19.53 11.07 8.77
C LYS A 424 -18.79 9.73 8.75
N VAL A 425 -18.82 9.06 9.90
CA VAL A 425 -18.29 7.69 10.13
C VAL A 425 -19.24 6.57 9.72
N ARG A 426 -20.52 6.90 9.50
CA ARG A 426 -21.62 5.98 9.19
C ARG A 426 -22.77 6.74 8.53
N TYR A 427 -23.45 6.11 7.60
CA TYR A 427 -24.60 6.67 6.88
C TYR A 427 -25.86 5.83 7.08
N GLU A 428 -27.03 6.48 7.03
CA GLU A 428 -28.31 5.79 6.88
C GLU A 428 -28.54 5.48 5.38
N PRO A 429 -29.27 4.40 5.03
CA PRO A 429 -29.62 4.10 3.64
C PRO A 429 -30.31 5.27 2.92
N GLU A 430 -30.08 5.42 1.62
CA GLU A 430 -30.60 6.53 0.80
C GLU A 430 -30.19 7.97 1.26
N THR A 431 -29.22 8.13 2.16
CA THR A 431 -28.66 9.45 2.51
C THR A 431 -27.49 9.88 1.62
N ILE A 432 -26.96 11.10 1.82
CA ILE A 432 -25.86 11.65 1.02
C ILE A 432 -24.56 11.60 1.82
N VAL A 433 -23.51 11.06 1.19
CA VAL A 433 -22.10 11.18 1.57
C VAL A 433 -21.54 12.42 0.89
N THR A 434 -20.98 13.34 1.68
CA THR A 434 -20.13 14.42 1.18
C THR A 434 -18.68 13.97 1.25
N PHE A 435 -18.00 13.93 0.10
CA PHE A 435 -16.55 13.73 0.03
C PHE A 435 -15.85 15.07 -0.09
N THR A 436 -14.80 15.27 0.70
CA THR A 436 -13.92 16.45 0.63
C THR A 436 -12.47 16.00 0.48
N SER A 437 -11.80 16.54 -0.54
CA SER A 437 -10.35 16.49 -0.75
C SER A 437 -9.74 17.86 -0.42
N LYS A 438 -8.64 17.86 0.33
CA LYS A 438 -7.80 19.04 0.54
C LYS A 438 -7.27 19.66 -0.75
N TYR A 439 -6.89 18.83 -1.72
CA TYR A 439 -6.27 19.24 -2.99
C TYR A 439 -7.27 19.21 -4.14
N LEU A 440 -7.07 20.07 -5.15
CA LEU A 440 -7.86 20.04 -6.37
C LEU A 440 -7.55 18.76 -7.15
N LEU A 441 -8.57 17.98 -7.50
CA LEU A 441 -8.39 16.73 -8.24
C LEU A 441 -7.99 17.01 -9.70
N PRO A 442 -7.11 16.19 -10.32
CA PRO A 442 -6.72 16.32 -11.73
C PRO A 442 -7.94 16.37 -12.66
N ASP A 443 -7.88 17.15 -13.75
CA ASP A 443 -9.05 17.42 -14.62
C ASP A 443 -9.72 16.16 -15.23
N ASN A 444 -8.99 15.04 -15.34
CA ASN A 444 -9.50 13.74 -15.80
C ASN A 444 -9.78 12.73 -14.67
N ALA A 445 -9.83 13.17 -13.41
CA ALA A 445 -10.07 12.31 -12.26
C ALA A 445 -11.53 11.86 -12.17
N LYS A 446 -11.71 10.61 -11.77
CA LYS A 446 -12.99 9.91 -11.65
C LYS A 446 -13.07 9.24 -10.29
N VAL A 447 -14.29 8.95 -9.85
CA VAL A 447 -14.55 8.03 -8.73
C VAL A 447 -15.46 6.93 -9.20
N ARG A 448 -15.13 5.68 -8.84
CA ARG A 448 -16.06 4.55 -8.92
C ARG A 448 -16.43 4.12 -7.50
N TYR A 449 -17.72 3.90 -7.27
CA TYR A 449 -18.25 3.39 -6.01
C TYR A 449 -18.48 1.90 -6.15
N LEU A 450 -17.87 1.09 -5.30
CA LEU A 450 -17.85 -0.36 -5.39
C LEU A 450 -18.50 -1.01 -4.17
N HIS A 451 -19.19 -2.13 -4.38
CA HIS A 451 -19.47 -3.12 -3.33
C HIS A 451 -18.77 -4.42 -3.71
N GLY A 452 -17.80 -4.87 -2.91
CA GLY A 452 -16.81 -5.85 -3.38
C GLY A 452 -16.16 -5.38 -4.69
N ASN A 453 -15.94 -6.27 -5.65
CA ASN A 453 -15.50 -5.92 -7.01
C ASN A 453 -16.67 -5.63 -7.98
N THR A 454 -17.74 -4.96 -7.52
CA THR A 454 -18.89 -4.60 -8.35
C THR A 454 -19.10 -3.09 -8.32
N VAL A 455 -18.88 -2.43 -9.45
CA VAL A 455 -19.10 -0.98 -9.59
C VAL A 455 -20.59 -0.67 -9.61
N ILE A 456 -21.04 0.11 -8.62
CA ILE A 456 -22.42 0.57 -8.44
C ILE A 456 -22.68 1.85 -9.25
N LYS A 457 -21.69 2.75 -9.30
CA LYS A 457 -21.74 4.02 -10.04
C LYS A 457 -20.33 4.53 -10.32
N THR A 458 -20.15 5.29 -11.39
CA THR A 458 -18.96 6.12 -11.64
C THR A 458 -19.37 7.59 -11.82
N ASP A 459 -18.59 8.53 -11.30
CA ASP A 459 -18.74 9.97 -11.50
C ASP A 459 -17.42 10.62 -11.97
N GLU A 460 -17.51 11.60 -12.87
CA GLU A 460 -16.40 12.48 -13.23
C GLU A 460 -16.22 13.55 -12.13
N ILE A 461 -15.02 13.68 -11.56
CA ILE A 461 -14.74 14.56 -10.40
C ILE A 461 -13.49 15.43 -10.54
N GLY A 462 -12.85 15.44 -11.70
CA GLY A 462 -11.74 16.35 -11.99
C GLY A 462 -12.12 17.83 -11.83
N GLY A 463 -11.15 18.64 -11.41
CA GLY A 463 -11.35 20.05 -11.09
C GLY A 463 -12.20 20.32 -9.84
N LYS A 464 -12.43 19.32 -8.97
CA LYS A 464 -13.19 19.45 -7.72
C LYS A 464 -12.32 19.25 -6.49
N GLN A 465 -12.71 19.91 -5.39
CA GLN A 465 -12.28 19.59 -4.02
C GLN A 465 -13.41 18.94 -3.20
N ARG A 466 -14.67 19.02 -3.63
CA ARG A 466 -15.83 18.44 -2.95
C ARG A 466 -16.82 17.86 -3.98
N TRP A 467 -17.41 16.72 -3.65
CA TRP A 467 -18.53 16.13 -4.40
C TRP A 467 -19.41 15.29 -3.46
N GLU A 468 -20.56 14.84 -3.97
CA GLU A 468 -21.58 14.16 -3.18
C GLU A 468 -22.08 12.89 -3.89
N TRP A 469 -22.38 11.84 -3.10
CA TRP A 469 -22.96 10.58 -3.56
C TRP A 469 -24.16 10.21 -2.69
N LYS A 470 -25.25 9.75 -3.30
CA LYS A 470 -26.36 9.15 -2.56
C LYS A 470 -26.11 7.66 -2.40
N VAL A 471 -26.03 7.17 -1.16
CA VAL A 471 -25.84 5.73 -0.90
C VAL A 471 -27.10 4.93 -1.24
N PRO A 472 -26.99 3.65 -1.63
CA PRO A 472 -28.15 2.83 -1.91
C PRO A 472 -29.04 2.55 -0.69
N ALA A 473 -30.25 2.06 -0.94
CA ALA A 473 -31.19 1.58 0.08
C ALA A 473 -30.76 0.30 0.83
N GLN A 474 -29.64 -0.33 0.46
CA GLN A 474 -29.20 -1.56 1.12
C GLN A 474 -28.53 -1.23 2.46
N ASN A 475 -29.24 -1.52 3.55
CA ASN A 475 -28.73 -1.37 4.91
C ASN A 475 -27.65 -2.42 5.23
N PHE A 476 -26.81 -2.11 6.20
CA PHE A 476 -25.68 -2.91 6.65
C PHE A 476 -24.71 -3.30 5.54
N THR A 477 -24.30 -2.32 4.73
CA THR A 477 -23.48 -2.56 3.54
C THR A 477 -22.27 -1.63 3.48
N GLY A 478 -21.08 -2.24 3.42
CA GLY A 478 -19.82 -1.57 3.17
C GLY A 478 -19.60 -1.31 1.68
N TYR A 479 -19.09 -0.12 1.36
CA TYR A 479 -18.69 0.30 0.02
C TYR A 479 -17.29 0.91 0.01
N MET A 480 -16.64 0.94 -1.14
CA MET A 480 -15.43 1.73 -1.38
C MET A 480 -15.69 2.81 -2.42
N ALA A 481 -15.22 4.03 -2.18
CA ALA A 481 -15.00 5.02 -3.23
C ALA A 481 -13.53 4.95 -3.66
N GLU A 482 -13.27 4.51 -4.89
CA GLU A 482 -11.94 4.49 -5.51
C GLU A 482 -11.81 5.70 -6.43
N LEU A 483 -10.89 6.60 -6.13
CA LEU A 483 -10.50 7.72 -6.97
C LEU A 483 -9.38 7.28 -7.92
N TYR A 484 -9.55 7.55 -9.22
CA TYR A 484 -8.59 7.16 -10.23
C TYR A 484 -8.53 8.16 -11.40
N VAL A 485 -7.42 8.13 -12.14
CA VAL A 485 -7.32 8.75 -13.47
C VAL A 485 -7.15 7.68 -14.53
N ASP A 486 -7.82 7.85 -15.66
CA ASP A 486 -7.74 6.99 -16.84
C ASP A 486 -7.17 7.78 -18.01
N ASN A 487 -6.12 7.26 -18.64
CA ASN A 487 -5.49 7.84 -19.83
C ASN A 487 -5.77 7.05 -21.13
N GLY A 488 -6.60 6.01 -21.04
CA GLY A 488 -6.93 5.10 -22.14
C GLY A 488 -6.08 3.84 -22.20
N THR A 489 -4.85 3.85 -21.69
CA THR A 489 -3.92 2.69 -21.69
C THR A 489 -3.58 2.15 -20.29
N SER A 490 -3.59 3.00 -19.27
CA SER A 490 -3.46 2.65 -17.84
C SER A 490 -4.47 3.42 -16.99
N GLU A 491 -4.80 2.87 -15.82
CA GLU A 491 -5.58 3.55 -14.78
C GLU A 491 -4.69 3.70 -13.53
N GLN A 492 -4.55 4.92 -13.00
CA GLN A 492 -3.78 5.16 -11.78
C GLN A 492 -4.74 5.38 -10.62
N THR A 493 -4.64 4.55 -9.58
CA THR A 493 -5.48 4.64 -8.38
C THR A 493 -4.87 5.69 -7.44
N LEU A 494 -5.54 6.83 -7.29
CA LEU A 494 -5.04 8.00 -6.57
C LEU A 494 -5.29 7.93 -5.07
N ALA A 495 -6.49 7.48 -4.68
CA ALA A 495 -6.91 7.36 -3.29
C ALA A 495 -8.13 6.44 -3.17
N THR A 496 -8.34 5.90 -1.98
CA THR A 496 -9.52 5.13 -1.60
C THR A 496 -10.11 5.68 -0.31
N ILE A 497 -11.40 5.43 -0.08
CA ILE A 497 -12.05 5.61 1.22
C ILE A 497 -13.21 4.62 1.38
N GLY A 498 -13.37 4.07 2.59
CA GLY A 498 -14.51 3.23 2.94
C GLY A 498 -15.78 4.06 3.22
N ILE A 499 -16.96 3.47 3.00
CA ILE A 499 -18.27 4.02 3.38
C ILE A 499 -19.10 2.91 4.03
N ASP A 500 -19.50 3.12 5.28
CA ASP A 500 -20.44 2.26 6.02
C ASP A 500 -21.88 2.80 5.87
N VAL A 501 -22.78 1.97 5.34
CA VAL A 501 -24.21 2.23 5.26
C VAL A 501 -24.95 1.25 6.18
N SER A 502 -25.04 1.59 7.47
CA SER A 502 -25.67 0.78 8.53
C SER A 502 -26.54 1.63 9.44
N THR A 503 -27.74 1.20 9.79
CA THR A 503 -28.59 1.87 10.80
C THR A 503 -28.01 1.74 12.23
N GLU A 504 -27.38 0.61 12.53
CA GLU A 504 -26.90 0.25 13.88
C GLU A 504 -25.38 0.17 13.93
N TRP A 505 -24.76 0.97 14.79
CA TRP A 505 -23.30 1.05 14.95
C TRP A 505 -22.68 -0.23 15.52
N GLY A 506 -23.42 -0.97 16.37
CA GLY A 506 -22.95 -2.18 17.03
C GLY A 506 -22.75 -3.39 16.12
N ARG A 507 -23.30 -3.39 14.89
CA ARG A 507 -23.09 -4.50 13.94
C ARG A 507 -21.65 -4.54 13.43
N PHE A 508 -21.08 -3.38 13.11
CA PHE A 508 -19.76 -3.25 12.48
C PHE A 508 -18.84 -2.32 13.29
N PRO A 509 -18.62 -2.61 14.58
CA PRO A 509 -18.00 -1.66 15.49
C PRO A 509 -16.59 -1.28 15.03
N ARG A 510 -16.30 0.00 15.17
CA ARG A 510 -15.01 0.67 14.96
C ARG A 510 -14.90 1.69 16.08
N TYR A 511 -14.13 1.35 17.11
CA TYR A 511 -14.25 1.96 18.43
C TYR A 511 -12.94 2.67 18.80
N GLY A 512 -12.97 4.00 18.86
CA GLY A 512 -11.83 4.83 19.23
C GLY A 512 -11.92 5.25 20.70
N PHE A 513 -11.04 6.17 21.10
CA PHE A 513 -11.09 6.76 22.43
C PHE A 513 -10.78 8.26 22.41
N VAL A 514 -11.08 8.91 23.52
CA VAL A 514 -10.50 10.18 23.95
C VAL A 514 -10.11 10.05 25.42
N SER A 515 -9.04 10.73 25.84
CA SER A 515 -8.48 10.58 27.19
C SER A 515 -8.03 11.90 27.84
N HIS A 516 -8.18 13.05 27.17
CA HIS A 516 -7.63 14.34 27.61
C HIS A 516 -8.66 15.46 27.55
N TYR A 517 -8.96 16.09 28.70
CA TYR A 517 -10.07 17.05 28.84
C TYR A 517 -9.62 18.40 29.44
N GLY A 518 -8.40 18.82 29.13
CA GLY A 518 -7.85 20.10 29.58
C GLY A 518 -8.54 21.30 28.93
N SER A 519 -8.23 22.51 29.42
CA SER A 519 -8.78 23.77 28.91
C SER A 519 -8.25 24.19 27.53
N ASP A 520 -7.24 23.48 27.03
CA ASP A 520 -6.70 23.52 25.67
C ASP A 520 -7.65 22.91 24.62
N LYS A 521 -8.63 22.10 25.04
CA LYS A 521 -9.61 21.43 24.16
C LYS A 521 -10.75 22.36 23.75
N THR A 522 -10.38 23.43 23.04
CA THR A 522 -11.32 24.33 22.36
C THR A 522 -12.10 23.59 21.25
N PRO A 523 -13.24 24.11 20.78
CA PRO A 523 -13.99 23.47 19.69
C PRO A 523 -13.14 23.21 18.44
N GLU A 524 -12.20 24.10 18.11
CA GLU A 524 -11.32 24.00 16.94
C GLU A 524 -10.23 22.93 17.13
N GLN A 525 -9.69 22.79 18.34
CA GLN A 525 -8.72 21.73 18.63
C GLN A 525 -9.38 20.36 18.69
N VAL A 526 -10.53 20.27 19.35
CA VAL A 526 -11.38 19.07 19.36
C VAL A 526 -11.78 18.68 17.94
N LYS A 527 -12.17 19.63 17.07
CA LYS A 527 -12.55 19.32 15.69
C LYS A 527 -11.43 18.61 14.93
N LYS A 528 -10.17 19.03 15.04
CA LYS A 528 -9.04 18.34 14.36
C LYS A 528 -8.89 16.88 14.79
N GLU A 529 -9.08 16.61 16.08
CA GLU A 529 -8.97 15.27 16.66
C GLU A 529 -10.18 14.40 16.23
N VAL A 530 -11.37 15.01 16.15
CA VAL A 530 -12.58 14.38 15.60
C VAL A 530 -12.51 14.16 14.08
N ASP A 531 -11.89 15.07 13.32
CA ASP A 531 -11.67 14.91 11.87
C ASP A 531 -10.81 13.68 11.57
N MET A 532 -9.79 13.41 12.40
CA MET A 532 -8.97 12.21 12.32
C MET A 532 -9.71 10.95 12.79
N LEU A 533 -10.44 10.99 13.91
CA LEU A 533 -11.31 9.88 14.35
C LEU A 533 -12.36 9.54 13.29
N ASN A 534 -12.88 10.56 12.59
CA ASN A 534 -13.78 10.42 11.46
C ASN A 534 -13.09 9.77 10.25
N ARG A 535 -11.83 10.14 9.96
CA ARG A 535 -11.04 9.50 8.89
C ARG A 535 -10.76 8.02 9.14
N TYR A 536 -10.70 7.59 10.40
CA TYR A 536 -10.63 6.18 10.80
C TYR A 536 -12.01 5.51 10.95
N HIS A 537 -13.10 6.17 10.53
CA HIS A 537 -14.48 5.68 10.56
C HIS A 537 -14.98 5.27 11.96
N MET A 538 -14.56 5.97 13.02
CA MET A 538 -14.82 5.57 14.41
C MET A 538 -16.29 5.77 14.81
N THR A 539 -17.09 4.73 14.61
CA THR A 539 -18.52 4.62 14.96
C THR A 539 -18.86 4.96 16.41
N GLY A 540 -17.92 4.76 17.34
CA GLY A 540 -18.08 5.16 18.72
C GLY A 540 -16.73 5.41 19.41
N ILE A 541 -16.77 6.15 20.50
CA ILE A 541 -15.61 6.67 21.23
C ILE A 541 -15.78 6.43 22.72
N GLN A 542 -14.80 5.77 23.33
CA GLN A 542 -14.66 5.65 24.78
C GLN A 542 -14.04 6.93 25.36
N PHE A 543 -14.76 7.60 26.25
CA PHE A 543 -14.22 8.71 27.04
C PHE A 543 -13.57 8.13 28.29
N TYR A 544 -12.26 7.88 28.26
CA TYR A 544 -11.48 7.30 29.35
C TYR A 544 -11.03 8.37 30.36
N ASP A 545 -11.02 8.07 31.66
CA ASP A 545 -10.66 8.98 32.77
C ASP A 545 -11.24 10.41 32.65
N TRP A 546 -12.55 10.47 32.40
CA TRP A 546 -13.32 11.71 32.33
C TRP A 546 -13.98 12.06 33.68
N GLN A 547 -14.25 11.05 34.52
CA GLN A 547 -15.11 11.17 35.68
C GLN A 547 -14.38 11.76 36.91
N TRP A 548 -15.14 12.37 37.82
CA TRP A 548 -14.61 12.89 39.09
C TRP A 548 -14.24 11.76 40.07
N LYS A 549 -15.16 10.80 40.23
CA LYS A 549 -15.01 9.61 41.08
C LYS A 549 -15.80 8.47 40.46
N HIS A 550 -15.29 7.24 40.50
CA HIS A 550 -15.98 6.05 39.97
C HIS A 550 -17.38 5.79 40.58
N HIS A 551 -17.67 6.39 41.75
CA HIS A 551 -18.96 6.28 42.43
C HIS A 551 -19.82 7.56 42.35
N ILE A 552 -19.23 8.72 42.01
CA ILE A 552 -19.93 9.98 41.71
C ILE A 552 -19.30 10.57 40.45
N PRO A 553 -19.69 10.11 39.25
CA PRO A 553 -18.89 10.35 38.05
C PRO A 553 -18.99 11.80 37.58
N PHE A 554 -20.18 12.40 37.69
CA PHE A 554 -20.42 13.81 37.37
C PHE A 554 -20.61 14.66 38.65
N PRO A 555 -19.75 15.67 38.90
CA PRO A 555 -19.90 16.60 40.03
C PRO A 555 -20.91 17.70 39.68
N GLN A 556 -22.15 17.55 40.16
CA GLN A 556 -23.32 18.31 39.71
C GLN A 556 -23.12 19.84 39.63
N ASP A 557 -22.50 20.44 40.64
CA ASP A 557 -22.34 21.89 40.76
C ASP A 557 -20.96 22.42 40.31
N SER A 558 -20.20 21.65 39.51
CA SER A 558 -18.86 22.06 39.04
C SER A 558 -18.66 21.98 37.53
N THR A 559 -17.99 22.99 36.99
CA THR A 559 -17.48 23.04 35.60
C THR A 559 -16.07 22.47 35.45
N LYS A 560 -15.39 22.16 36.57
CA LYS A 560 -14.00 21.65 36.58
C LYS A 560 -13.77 20.70 37.75
N TRP A 561 -13.07 19.59 37.53
CA TRP A 561 -12.71 18.64 38.57
C TRP A 561 -11.32 18.03 38.37
N LYS A 562 -10.95 17.14 39.30
CA LYS A 562 -9.83 16.22 39.21
C LYS A 562 -10.36 14.83 38.88
N ASP A 563 -9.70 14.12 37.98
CA ASP A 563 -9.95 12.69 37.76
C ASP A 563 -9.10 11.83 38.73
N ILE A 564 -9.13 10.51 38.52
CA ILE A 564 -8.32 9.55 39.28
C ILE A 564 -6.80 9.84 39.17
N GLY A 565 -6.33 10.23 37.98
CA GLY A 565 -4.94 10.63 37.72
C GLY A 565 -4.55 12.02 38.26
N LEU A 566 -5.45 12.70 38.98
CA LEU A 566 -5.30 14.07 39.50
C LEU A 566 -5.05 15.13 38.41
N ARG A 567 -5.45 14.86 37.17
CA ARG A 567 -5.41 15.77 36.00
C ARG A 567 -6.58 16.74 36.06
N ASN A 568 -6.52 17.84 35.30
CA ASN A 568 -7.63 18.79 35.24
C ASN A 568 -8.63 18.37 34.15
N VAL A 569 -9.87 18.08 34.55
CA VAL A 569 -10.99 17.87 33.62
C VAL A 569 -11.89 19.10 33.64
N TYR A 570 -12.33 19.55 32.46
CA TYR A 570 -13.29 20.64 32.30
C TYR A 570 -14.56 20.14 31.59
N LYS A 571 -15.74 20.52 32.09
CA LYS A 571 -17.04 20.11 31.52
C LYS A 571 -17.15 20.51 30.04
N SER A 572 -16.75 21.75 29.73
CA SER A 572 -16.75 22.31 28.38
C SER A 572 -15.93 21.48 27.38
N SER A 573 -14.85 20.85 27.82
CA SER A 573 -13.99 20.04 26.96
C SER A 573 -14.68 18.71 26.59
N ILE A 574 -15.38 18.09 27.55
CA ILE A 574 -16.22 16.91 27.30
C ILE A 574 -17.40 17.28 26.40
N GLU A 575 -18.09 18.39 26.67
CA GLU A 575 -19.19 18.90 25.85
C GLU A 575 -18.74 19.21 24.42
N ASN A 576 -17.55 19.79 24.22
CA ASN A 576 -16.96 19.99 22.90
C ASN A 576 -16.77 18.67 22.15
N TYR A 577 -16.17 17.65 22.78
CA TYR A 577 -16.00 16.34 22.15
C TYR A 577 -17.35 15.71 21.79
N ILE A 578 -18.32 15.68 22.71
CA ILE A 578 -19.65 15.09 22.43
C ILE A 578 -20.32 15.78 21.24
N ASN A 579 -20.35 17.12 21.24
CA ASN A 579 -20.99 17.89 20.16
C ASN A 579 -20.34 17.66 18.79
N GLN A 580 -19.00 17.59 18.70
CA GLN A 580 -18.30 17.35 17.44
C GLN A 580 -18.44 15.89 16.97
N LEU A 581 -18.37 14.92 17.89
CA LEU A 581 -18.55 13.50 17.59
C LEU A 581 -19.96 13.17 17.13
N HIS A 582 -20.98 13.76 17.77
CA HIS A 582 -22.37 13.69 17.30
C HIS A 582 -22.55 14.30 15.90
N GLY A 583 -21.80 15.36 15.58
CA GLY A 583 -21.79 15.99 14.26
C GLY A 583 -21.36 15.04 13.13
N VAL A 584 -20.37 14.18 13.37
CA VAL A 584 -19.91 13.14 12.42
C VAL A 584 -20.63 11.79 12.58
N GLY A 585 -21.61 11.69 13.48
CA GLY A 585 -22.42 10.49 13.71
C GLY A 585 -21.83 9.44 14.67
N SER A 586 -20.69 9.73 15.30
CA SER A 586 -20.05 8.84 16.29
C SER A 586 -20.82 8.79 17.60
N LYS A 587 -20.78 7.64 18.29
CA LYS A 587 -21.40 7.41 19.60
C LYS A 587 -20.46 7.70 20.76
N CYS A 588 -20.89 8.53 21.70
CA CYS A 588 -20.10 8.93 22.87
C CYS A 588 -20.41 8.01 24.06
N MET A 589 -19.45 7.17 24.42
CA MET A 589 -19.56 6.18 25.50
C MET A 589 -18.70 6.63 26.68
N PHE A 590 -19.30 6.88 27.84
CA PHE A 590 -18.53 7.25 29.03
C PHE A 590 -17.92 6.00 29.69
N TYR A 591 -16.69 6.09 30.16
CA TYR A 591 -16.02 5.04 30.95
C TYR A 591 -16.45 5.08 32.42
N ASP A 592 -16.71 3.93 33.04
CA ASP A 592 -16.59 3.77 34.49
C ASP A 592 -16.49 2.30 34.95
N LEU A 593 -15.97 2.06 36.14
CA LEU A 593 -15.89 0.72 36.74
C LEU A 593 -17.23 0.28 37.34
N VAL A 594 -17.65 -0.97 37.07
CA VAL A 594 -18.89 -1.58 37.60
C VAL A 594 -18.97 -1.62 39.15
N TYR A 595 -17.82 -1.50 39.81
CA TYR A 595 -17.65 -1.62 41.26
C TYR A 595 -16.67 -0.61 41.86
N GLY A 596 -16.26 0.42 41.12
CA GLY A 596 -15.19 1.32 41.54
C GLY A 596 -15.64 2.35 42.56
N VAL A 597 -14.89 2.50 43.65
CA VAL A 597 -15.00 3.63 44.59
C VAL A 597 -13.65 4.31 44.72
N THR A 598 -13.47 5.45 44.04
CA THR A 598 -12.34 6.37 44.23
C THR A 598 -12.26 6.81 45.69
N GLY A 599 -11.18 6.47 46.40
CA GLY A 599 -10.93 6.94 47.76
C GLY A 599 -10.59 8.42 47.85
N ARG A 600 -10.56 8.97 49.07
CA ARG A 600 -10.10 10.33 49.34
C ARG A 600 -8.58 10.45 49.32
N MET A 601 -8.11 11.68 49.09
CA MET A 601 -6.76 12.12 49.43
C MET A 601 -6.80 12.85 50.78
N ILE A 602 -5.97 12.43 51.73
CA ILE A 602 -5.83 13.00 53.08
C ILE A 602 -4.37 13.45 53.21
N ASP A 603 -4.14 14.73 53.51
CA ASP A 603 -2.81 15.35 53.63
C ASP A 603 -1.85 15.02 52.46
N GLY A 604 -2.40 14.99 51.24
CA GLY A 604 -1.68 14.69 50.01
C GLY A 604 -1.37 13.21 49.76
N LYS A 605 -1.95 12.29 50.54
CA LYS A 605 -1.76 10.83 50.42
C LYS A 605 -3.11 10.11 50.21
N PRO A 606 -3.15 8.94 49.55
CA PRO A 606 -4.36 8.14 49.47
C PRO A 606 -4.82 7.66 50.86
N GLU A 607 -6.12 7.62 51.09
CA GLU A 607 -6.65 7.14 52.37
C GLU A 607 -6.47 5.63 52.57
N THR A 608 -6.46 5.21 53.84
CA THR A 608 -6.35 3.81 54.25
C THR A 608 -7.71 3.17 54.51
N VAL A 609 -7.80 1.85 54.30
CA VAL A 609 -9.00 1.02 54.49
C VAL A 609 -9.71 1.22 55.85
N ASP A 610 -8.96 1.55 56.92
CA ASP A 610 -9.51 1.84 58.25
C ASP A 610 -10.47 3.06 58.27
N ASN A 611 -10.39 3.96 57.28
CA ASN A 611 -11.12 5.23 57.23
C ASN A 611 -12.20 5.31 56.14
N PHE A 612 -12.43 4.22 55.40
CA PHE A 612 -13.31 4.19 54.22
C PHE A 612 -14.76 4.62 54.50
N ASP A 613 -15.36 4.08 55.56
CA ASP A 613 -16.77 4.35 55.90
C ASP A 613 -17.04 5.81 56.30
N GLY A 614 -18.26 6.29 56.02
CA GLY A 614 -18.80 7.52 56.62
C GLY A 614 -18.61 8.80 55.80
N HIS A 615 -18.36 8.68 54.50
CA HIS A 615 -18.40 9.79 53.55
C HIS A 615 -19.18 9.38 52.28
N ASP A 616 -19.53 10.35 51.42
CA ASP A 616 -20.17 10.19 50.10
C ASP A 616 -21.44 9.31 50.00
N GLY A 617 -21.98 8.82 51.11
CA GLY A 617 -23.14 7.93 51.17
C GLY A 617 -22.83 6.44 50.97
N ILE A 618 -21.56 6.06 50.97
CA ILE A 618 -21.07 4.68 50.76
C ILE A 618 -20.83 3.91 52.08
N SER A 619 -20.90 2.57 52.01
CA SER A 619 -20.48 1.67 53.10
C SER A 619 -19.71 0.47 52.58
N SER A 620 -18.67 0.06 53.31
CA SER A 620 -17.94 -1.20 53.06
C SER A 620 -18.78 -2.47 53.28
N ASP A 621 -19.96 -2.39 53.91
CA ASP A 621 -20.89 -3.53 53.95
C ASP A 621 -21.50 -3.85 52.57
N TRP A 622 -21.31 -2.96 51.59
CA TRP A 622 -21.68 -3.18 50.19
C TRP A 622 -20.53 -3.77 49.35
N GLY A 623 -19.33 -3.85 49.91
CA GLY A 623 -18.11 -4.20 49.17
C GLY A 623 -17.65 -5.64 49.32
N TRP A 624 -16.62 -5.97 48.54
CA TRP A 624 -15.88 -7.21 48.71
C TRP A 624 -14.87 -7.06 49.83
N ILE A 625 -14.84 -8.06 50.71
CA ILE A 625 -13.95 -8.11 51.86
C ILE A 625 -13.12 -9.41 51.75
N ASP A 626 -11.79 -9.33 51.85
CA ASP A 626 -10.87 -10.47 51.76
C ASP A 626 -10.22 -10.84 53.11
N LEU A 627 -9.61 -12.03 53.16
CA LEU A 627 -8.83 -12.48 54.30
C LEU A 627 -7.38 -12.00 54.17
N HIS A 628 -6.96 -11.12 55.08
CA HIS A 628 -5.61 -10.61 55.13
C HIS A 628 -4.87 -11.19 56.34
N GLU A 629 -3.66 -11.72 56.13
CA GLU A 629 -2.86 -12.27 57.22
C GLU A 629 -2.25 -11.15 58.10
N LYS A 630 -2.17 -11.38 59.40
CA LYS A 630 -1.56 -10.47 60.38
C LYS A 630 -0.08 -10.80 60.56
N LYS A 631 0.76 -9.76 60.66
CA LYS A 631 2.12 -9.92 61.21
C LYS A 631 2.02 -10.42 62.65
N GLY A 632 2.32 -11.69 62.88
CA GLY A 632 2.10 -12.41 64.14
C GLY A 632 1.19 -13.64 64.03
N GLY A 633 0.57 -13.88 62.87
CA GLY A 633 -0.27 -15.04 62.58
C GLY A 633 -1.77 -14.79 62.75
N GLY A 634 -2.57 -15.60 62.05
CA GLY A 634 -4.03 -15.43 61.97
C GLY A 634 -4.45 -14.29 61.04
N TYR A 635 -5.77 -14.16 60.82
CA TYR A 635 -6.32 -13.29 59.78
C TYR A 635 -7.18 -12.15 60.36
N ASP A 636 -7.32 -11.06 59.62
CA ASP A 636 -8.48 -10.15 59.69
C ASP A 636 -9.21 -10.10 58.33
N LEU A 637 -10.39 -9.48 58.34
CA LEU A 637 -11.23 -9.27 57.17
C LEU A 637 -11.12 -7.80 56.76
N ARG A 638 -10.71 -7.51 55.51
CA ARG A 638 -10.44 -6.14 55.01
C ARG A 638 -11.20 -5.82 53.73
N GLN A 639 -11.68 -4.58 53.61
CA GLN A 639 -12.28 -4.10 52.36
C GLN A 639 -11.22 -4.06 51.26
N VAL A 640 -11.55 -4.69 50.12
CA VAL A 640 -10.65 -4.82 48.97
C VAL A 640 -10.34 -3.43 48.41
N GLN A 641 -9.04 -3.17 48.20
CA GLN A 641 -8.48 -1.89 47.79
C GLN A 641 -7.33 -2.12 46.80
N TYR A 642 -7.37 -1.44 45.66
CA TYR A 642 -6.29 -1.33 44.69
C TYR A 642 -5.54 0.00 44.90
N PRO A 643 -4.31 -0.01 45.47
CA PRO A 643 -3.52 1.20 45.69
C PRO A 643 -2.81 1.66 44.41
N LEU A 644 -3.09 2.91 43.97
CA LEU A 644 -2.52 3.50 42.76
C LEU A 644 -1.29 4.40 43.06
N GLY A 645 -0.42 3.94 43.96
CA GLY A 645 0.78 4.66 44.38
C GLY A 645 0.46 5.98 45.09
N ASN A 646 0.63 7.10 44.38
CA ASN A 646 0.32 8.45 44.88
C ASN A 646 -1.07 8.97 44.45
N TRP A 647 -1.77 8.25 43.57
CA TRP A 647 -3.15 8.55 43.19
C TRP A 647 -4.15 7.91 44.17
N PRO A 648 -5.39 8.40 44.26
CA PRO A 648 -6.38 7.82 45.15
C PRO A 648 -6.62 6.34 44.80
N SER A 649 -6.62 5.49 45.81
CA SER A 649 -6.90 4.06 45.63
C SER A 649 -8.33 3.81 45.15
N ILE A 650 -8.55 2.70 44.45
CA ILE A 650 -9.89 2.23 44.09
C ILE A 650 -10.30 1.13 45.09
N TYR A 651 -11.37 1.37 45.83
CA TYR A 651 -12.03 0.35 46.66
C TYR A 651 -13.09 -0.39 45.84
N VAL A 652 -13.26 -1.69 46.09
CA VAL A 652 -14.04 -2.57 45.22
C VAL A 652 -15.36 -3.01 45.85
N MET A 653 -16.45 -2.62 45.21
CA MET A 653 -17.82 -2.90 45.64
C MET A 653 -18.33 -4.26 45.11
N ASN A 654 -19.41 -4.79 45.69
CA ASN A 654 -20.02 -6.01 45.16
C ASN A 654 -21.09 -5.67 44.10
N PRO A 655 -20.93 -6.00 42.81
CA PRO A 655 -21.95 -5.79 41.78
C PRO A 655 -23.22 -6.62 42.01
N GLY A 656 -23.17 -7.66 42.86
CA GLY A 656 -24.36 -8.39 43.32
C GLY A 656 -25.11 -7.73 44.49
N ASN A 657 -24.57 -6.68 45.12
CA ASN A 657 -25.22 -6.02 46.25
C ASN A 657 -26.26 -4.97 45.76
N PRO A 658 -27.56 -5.12 46.09
CA PRO A 658 -28.59 -4.23 45.56
C PRO A 658 -28.48 -2.78 46.06
N GLN A 659 -27.83 -2.53 47.20
CA GLN A 659 -27.59 -1.17 47.68
C GLN A 659 -26.53 -0.46 46.83
N TRP A 660 -25.43 -1.16 46.49
CA TRP A 660 -24.42 -0.65 45.55
C TRP A 660 -25.02 -0.41 44.16
N VAL A 661 -25.74 -1.39 43.59
CA VAL A 661 -26.32 -1.26 42.24
C VAL A 661 -27.32 -0.09 42.17
N ASN A 662 -28.14 0.11 43.21
CA ASN A 662 -29.03 1.27 43.28
C ASN A 662 -28.28 2.60 43.43
N TYR A 663 -27.21 2.64 44.22
CA TYR A 663 -26.37 3.83 44.38
C TYR A 663 -25.69 4.20 43.05
N LEU A 664 -25.02 3.24 42.39
CA LEU A 664 -24.30 3.48 41.14
C LEU A 664 -25.25 3.81 39.98
N SER A 665 -26.42 3.14 39.87
CA SER A 665 -27.49 3.55 38.94
C SER A 665 -27.89 5.01 39.16
N GLY A 666 -28.13 5.41 40.42
CA GLY A 666 -28.45 6.80 40.78
C GLY A 666 -27.38 7.81 40.35
N SER A 667 -26.10 7.42 40.41
CA SER A 667 -24.98 8.23 39.92
C SER A 667 -24.88 8.25 38.38
N ILE A 668 -25.07 7.12 37.70
CA ILE A 668 -25.09 7.01 36.23
C ILE A 668 -26.22 7.85 35.63
N ASN A 669 -27.40 7.84 36.25
CA ASN A 669 -28.54 8.63 35.80
C ASN A 669 -28.24 10.14 35.86
N LYS A 670 -27.43 10.61 36.80
CA LYS A 670 -26.95 12.01 36.84
C LYS A 670 -26.00 12.34 35.69
N VAL A 671 -25.22 11.37 35.20
CA VAL A 671 -24.36 11.55 34.01
C VAL A 671 -25.24 11.86 32.80
N TYR A 672 -26.21 10.99 32.49
CA TYR A 672 -27.13 11.17 31.35
C TYR A 672 -28.02 12.42 31.45
N GLN A 673 -28.29 12.92 32.67
CA GLN A 673 -29.03 14.17 32.90
C GLN A 673 -28.21 15.44 32.62
N ASN A 674 -26.87 15.37 32.62
CA ASN A 674 -25.98 16.54 32.58
C ASN A 674 -24.99 16.58 31.41
N LEU A 675 -24.75 15.42 30.78
CA LEU A 675 -23.85 15.23 29.64
C LEU A 675 -24.52 14.29 28.62
N ALA A 676 -24.49 14.65 27.34
CA ALA A 676 -25.25 13.98 26.28
C ALA A 676 -24.61 12.67 25.76
N PHE A 677 -24.02 11.86 26.64
CA PHE A 677 -23.48 10.54 26.29
C PHE A 677 -24.58 9.60 25.76
N ASP A 678 -24.27 8.83 24.72
CA ASP A 678 -25.17 7.83 24.13
C ASP A 678 -25.23 6.54 24.94
N GLY A 679 -24.20 6.24 25.73
CA GLY A 679 -24.11 4.98 26.46
C GLY A 679 -22.97 4.92 27.48
N PHE A 680 -22.85 3.76 28.11
CA PHE A 680 -21.92 3.45 29.18
C PHE A 680 -20.99 2.30 28.75
N HIS A 681 -19.68 2.55 28.81
CA HIS A 681 -18.65 1.51 28.75
C HIS A 681 -18.33 1.08 30.19
N ILE A 682 -18.85 -0.08 30.56
CA ILE A 682 -18.72 -0.71 31.87
C ILE A 682 -17.37 -1.43 31.94
N ASP A 683 -16.53 -1.08 32.89
CA ASP A 683 -15.20 -1.69 33.06
C ASP A 683 -15.07 -2.53 34.34
N GLN A 684 -14.07 -3.41 34.34
CA GLN A 684 -13.76 -4.36 35.40
C GLN A 684 -12.29 -4.83 35.29
N LEU A 685 -11.70 -5.27 36.40
CA LEU A 685 -10.27 -5.48 36.60
C LEU A 685 -9.81 -6.95 36.42
N GLY A 686 -10.58 -7.76 35.69
CA GLY A 686 -10.30 -9.18 35.45
C GLY A 686 -10.50 -10.09 36.66
N HIS A 687 -10.04 -11.33 36.53
CA HIS A 687 -10.19 -12.38 37.54
C HIS A 687 -9.60 -11.96 38.89
N GLN A 688 -10.39 -12.08 39.95
CA GLN A 688 -10.03 -11.65 41.30
C GLN A 688 -9.43 -12.84 42.10
N ARG A 689 -9.19 -12.71 43.41
CA ARG A 689 -8.68 -13.82 44.27
C ARG A 689 -9.78 -14.87 44.55
N GLU A 690 -9.42 -16.15 44.63
CA GLU A 690 -10.32 -17.31 44.81
C GLU A 690 -11.17 -17.35 46.12
N ALA A 691 -11.19 -16.28 46.94
CA ALA A 691 -11.89 -16.27 48.21
C ALA A 691 -12.23 -14.84 48.69
N TYR A 692 -13.51 -14.46 48.56
CA TYR A 692 -14.06 -13.25 49.16
C TYR A 692 -15.24 -13.58 50.07
N TYR A 693 -15.57 -12.64 50.97
CA TYR A 693 -16.81 -12.66 51.73
C TYR A 693 -17.79 -11.63 51.17
N VAL A 694 -19.05 -12.03 51.00
CA VAL A 694 -20.17 -11.18 50.56
C VAL A 694 -21.32 -11.24 51.59
N ASN A 695 -22.34 -10.38 51.41
CA ASN A 695 -23.50 -10.29 52.31
C ASN A 695 -23.14 -10.05 53.79
N LEU A 696 -21.98 -9.44 54.03
CA LEU A 696 -21.38 -9.35 55.35
C LEU A 696 -22.17 -8.46 56.32
N LYS A 697 -22.26 -8.92 57.56
CA LYS A 697 -22.74 -8.13 58.70
C LYS A 697 -21.56 -7.68 59.53
N SER A 698 -21.44 -6.38 59.73
CA SER A 698 -20.44 -5.78 60.62
C SER A 698 -21.06 -5.26 61.91
N LYS A 699 -20.22 -5.05 62.92
CA LYS A 699 -20.55 -4.28 64.13
C LYS A 699 -19.36 -3.43 64.54
N LYS A 700 -19.60 -2.41 65.37
CA LYS A 700 -18.50 -1.68 66.01
C LYS A 700 -18.07 -2.37 67.31
N VAL A 701 -16.77 -2.63 67.46
CA VAL A 701 -16.13 -3.14 68.67
C VAL A 701 -15.01 -2.17 69.04
N ASN A 702 -15.06 -1.60 70.24
CA ASN A 702 -14.12 -0.55 70.70
C ASN A 702 -13.95 0.59 69.68
N GLY A 703 -15.06 1.03 69.07
CA GLY A 703 -15.10 2.07 68.04
C GLY A 703 -14.75 1.62 66.61
N LYS A 704 -13.94 0.58 66.43
CA LYS A 704 -13.55 0.03 65.13
C LYS A 704 -14.63 -0.85 64.52
N LYS A 705 -14.78 -0.84 63.19
CA LYS A 705 -15.65 -1.77 62.44
C LYS A 705 -15.02 -3.17 62.45
N VAL A 706 -15.83 -4.20 62.70
CA VAL A 706 -15.42 -5.60 62.68
C VAL A 706 -16.51 -6.41 61.98
N TYR A 707 -16.14 -7.17 60.96
CA TYR A 707 -17.02 -8.11 60.26
C TYR A 707 -17.29 -9.35 61.12
N THR A 708 -18.51 -9.89 61.07
CA THR A 708 -18.98 -10.90 62.04
C THR A 708 -19.66 -12.13 61.45
N ASP A 709 -20.19 -12.04 60.24
CA ASP A 709 -20.99 -13.07 59.58
C ASP A 709 -21.11 -12.70 58.09
N GLY A 710 -21.17 -13.68 57.18
CA GLY A 710 -21.35 -13.49 55.74
C GLY A 710 -20.85 -14.67 54.90
N ASP A 711 -21.26 -14.72 53.64
CA ASP A 711 -21.04 -15.85 52.74
C ASP A 711 -19.63 -15.81 52.12
N ARG A 712 -18.80 -16.84 52.33
CA ARG A 712 -17.57 -17.02 51.54
C ARG A 712 -17.94 -17.50 50.14
N ARG A 713 -17.59 -16.72 49.12
CA ARG A 713 -17.82 -17.03 47.70
C ARG A 713 -16.52 -17.01 46.91
N ASP A 714 -16.57 -17.65 45.75
CA ASP A 714 -15.54 -17.58 44.72
C ASP A 714 -15.98 -16.62 43.60
N THR A 715 -15.00 -16.12 42.88
CA THR A 715 -15.07 -15.20 41.74
C THR A 715 -15.96 -15.68 40.60
N HIS A 716 -16.15 -16.99 40.43
CA HIS A 716 -17.09 -17.56 39.45
C HIS A 716 -18.55 -17.11 39.70
N ASP A 717 -18.94 -16.78 40.94
CA ASP A 717 -20.26 -16.18 41.23
C ASP A 717 -20.42 -14.76 40.64
N PHE A 718 -19.31 -14.08 40.28
CA PHE A 718 -19.34 -12.68 39.85
C PHE A 718 -19.80 -12.49 38.41
N GLU A 719 -19.65 -13.50 37.55
CA GLU A 719 -20.06 -13.41 36.14
C GLU A 719 -21.58 -13.19 36.01
N ASP A 720 -22.37 -13.85 36.87
CA ASP A 720 -23.82 -13.62 36.93
C ASP A 720 -24.17 -12.25 37.50
N TYR A 721 -23.35 -11.66 38.38
CA TYR A 721 -23.56 -10.28 38.83
C TYR A 721 -23.34 -9.27 37.70
N PHE A 722 -22.37 -9.50 36.80
CA PHE A 722 -22.18 -8.64 35.62
C PHE A 722 -23.40 -8.69 34.68
N ALA A 723 -23.93 -9.88 34.39
CA ALA A 723 -25.13 -10.03 33.57
C ALA A 723 -26.35 -9.33 34.21
N ASN A 724 -26.55 -9.50 35.52
CA ASN A 724 -27.63 -8.82 36.26
C ASN A 724 -27.45 -7.29 36.27
N PHE A 725 -26.22 -6.79 36.38
CA PHE A 725 -25.92 -5.35 36.32
C PHE A 725 -26.22 -4.75 34.94
N ILE A 726 -25.75 -5.38 33.86
CA ILE A 726 -26.04 -4.96 32.47
C ILE A 726 -27.56 -4.90 32.24
N ASN A 727 -28.28 -5.97 32.60
CA ASN A 727 -29.73 -6.04 32.47
C ASN A 727 -30.43 -4.93 33.27
N ARG A 728 -29.92 -4.60 34.47
CA ARG A 728 -30.43 -3.50 35.28
C ARG A 728 -30.14 -2.12 34.66
N MET A 729 -28.94 -1.88 34.13
CA MET A 729 -28.62 -0.62 33.45
C MET A 729 -29.48 -0.41 32.20
N LYS A 730 -29.74 -1.47 31.42
CA LYS A 730 -30.61 -1.42 30.24
C LYS A 730 -32.09 -1.22 30.63
N ALA A 731 -32.54 -1.80 31.74
CA ALA A 731 -33.90 -1.55 32.25
C ALA A 731 -34.10 -0.11 32.74
N ASP A 732 -33.11 0.45 33.46
CA ASP A 732 -33.15 1.84 33.94
C ASP A 732 -33.03 2.86 32.77
N ASN A 733 -32.28 2.52 31.72
CA ASN A 733 -31.97 3.40 30.58
C ASN A 733 -32.14 2.70 29.21
N HIS A 734 -33.36 2.29 28.87
CA HIS A 734 -33.68 1.48 27.68
C HIS A 734 -33.16 2.01 26.33
N ASN A 735 -32.98 3.34 26.18
CA ASN A 735 -32.51 3.99 24.96
C ASN A 735 -30.99 4.25 24.92
N LYS A 736 -30.24 3.76 25.92
CA LYS A 736 -28.79 3.91 26.00
C LYS A 736 -28.07 2.64 25.56
N TYR A 737 -26.89 2.82 24.97
CA TYR A 737 -26.04 1.72 24.56
C TYR A 737 -25.20 1.22 25.73
N LEU A 738 -24.88 -0.09 25.75
CA LEU A 738 -24.00 -0.68 26.75
C LEU A 738 -22.86 -1.45 26.07
N VAL A 739 -21.65 -1.29 26.59
CA VAL A 739 -20.49 -2.14 26.28
C VAL A 739 -19.90 -2.54 27.63
N MET A 740 -19.41 -3.77 27.77
CA MET A 740 -18.72 -4.18 28.99
C MET A 740 -17.43 -4.94 28.68
N ASN A 741 -16.36 -4.60 29.39
CA ASN A 741 -15.04 -5.22 29.22
C ASN A 741 -15.00 -6.64 29.79
N ALA A 742 -14.58 -7.61 28.97
CA ALA A 742 -14.28 -8.99 29.36
C ALA A 742 -12.75 -9.22 29.34
N VAL A 743 -12.07 -8.62 30.31
CA VAL A 743 -10.62 -8.74 30.58
C VAL A 743 -10.22 -10.21 30.70
N SER A 744 -9.27 -10.68 29.87
CA SER A 744 -8.86 -12.08 29.83
C SER A 744 -10.06 -13.05 29.72
N THR A 745 -11.09 -12.64 28.98
CA THR A 745 -12.39 -13.34 28.81
C THR A 745 -13.26 -13.51 30.07
N PHE A 746 -12.81 -13.07 31.25
CA PHE A 746 -13.55 -13.20 32.51
C PHE A 746 -14.94 -12.55 32.45
N GLY A 747 -15.99 -13.31 32.78
CA GLY A 747 -17.38 -12.88 32.65
C GLY A 747 -17.94 -12.86 31.22
N GLY A 748 -17.11 -13.06 30.19
CA GLY A 748 -17.45 -12.76 28.79
C GLY A 748 -18.70 -13.47 28.28
N ALA A 749 -18.86 -14.76 28.61
CA ALA A 749 -20.04 -15.54 28.21
C ALA A 749 -21.34 -15.00 28.83
N LYS A 750 -21.31 -14.63 30.12
CA LYS A 750 -22.47 -14.05 30.83
C LYS A 750 -22.75 -12.62 30.37
N ILE A 751 -21.72 -11.80 30.18
CA ILE A 751 -21.80 -10.42 29.65
C ILE A 751 -22.49 -10.42 28.29
N VAL A 752 -21.98 -11.19 27.33
CA VAL A 752 -22.47 -11.23 25.95
C VAL A 752 -23.82 -11.96 25.85
N GLY A 753 -24.04 -12.97 26.69
CA GLY A 753 -25.29 -13.72 26.83
C GLY A 753 -26.48 -12.91 27.39
N THR A 754 -26.26 -11.67 27.84
CA THR A 754 -27.37 -10.75 28.15
C THR A 754 -28.18 -10.33 26.92
N GLY A 755 -27.57 -10.34 25.74
CA GLY A 755 -28.13 -9.73 24.52
C GLY A 755 -28.25 -8.19 24.59
N ASN A 756 -27.80 -7.55 25.68
CA ASN A 756 -28.02 -6.12 25.97
C ASN A 756 -26.77 -5.24 25.79
N VAL A 757 -25.62 -5.84 25.50
CA VAL A 757 -24.39 -5.15 25.03
C VAL A 757 -24.36 -5.08 23.50
N GLU A 758 -23.83 -3.98 22.95
CA GLU A 758 -23.87 -3.73 21.50
C GLU A 758 -22.90 -4.62 20.70
N PHE A 759 -21.75 -4.95 21.29
CA PHE A 759 -20.70 -5.82 20.75
C PHE A 759 -19.87 -6.43 21.88
N GLY A 760 -19.10 -7.47 21.59
CA GLY A 760 -18.13 -8.03 22.55
C GLY A 760 -16.93 -7.11 22.68
N TYR A 761 -16.49 -6.79 23.90
CA TYR A 761 -15.25 -6.05 24.14
C TYR A 761 -14.32 -6.91 25.00
N ASN A 762 -13.12 -7.17 24.51
CA ASN A 762 -12.16 -8.04 25.17
C ASN A 762 -10.80 -7.36 25.28
N GLU A 763 -10.37 -7.10 26.52
CA GLU A 763 -9.00 -6.66 26.82
C GLU A 763 -8.07 -7.86 26.99
N MET A 764 -6.94 -7.82 26.27
CA MET A 764 -6.07 -8.97 26.02
C MET A 764 -4.78 -8.88 26.85
N TRP A 765 -4.66 -9.72 27.87
CA TRP A 765 -3.49 -9.80 28.73
C TRP A 765 -2.71 -11.11 28.56
N ASP A 766 -1.43 -11.04 28.91
CA ASP A 766 -0.44 -12.11 29.07
C ASP A 766 -0.70 -13.39 28.25
N GLY A 767 -1.27 -14.44 28.86
CA GLY A 767 -1.46 -15.75 28.24
C GLY A 767 -2.56 -15.83 27.18
N ASP A 768 -3.35 -14.77 27.01
CA ASP A 768 -4.46 -14.75 26.06
C ASP A 768 -4.07 -14.23 24.67
N ASP A 769 -2.90 -13.60 24.50
CA ASP A 769 -2.52 -12.86 23.27
C ASP A 769 -2.08 -13.71 22.07
N TYR A 770 -2.26 -15.03 22.13
CA TYR A 770 -2.00 -15.92 20.99
C TYR A 770 -3.01 -15.70 19.87
N LEU A 771 -2.56 -15.70 18.61
CA LEU A 771 -3.41 -15.40 17.43
C LEU A 771 -4.70 -16.24 17.35
N TRP A 772 -4.65 -17.47 17.88
CA TRP A 772 -5.81 -18.35 17.95
C TRP A 772 -6.93 -17.84 18.87
N ASN A 773 -6.57 -17.25 20.02
CA ASN A 773 -7.56 -16.84 21.02
C ASN A 773 -8.43 -15.71 20.49
N TYR A 774 -7.89 -14.82 19.65
CA TYR A 774 -8.68 -13.83 18.93
C TYR A 774 -9.80 -14.46 18.08
N ARG A 775 -9.50 -15.54 17.34
CA ARG A 775 -10.54 -16.31 16.61
C ARG A 775 -11.53 -16.91 17.60
N LYS A 776 -11.06 -17.64 18.61
CA LYS A 776 -11.89 -18.31 19.62
C LYS A 776 -12.89 -17.34 20.25
N ILE A 777 -12.41 -16.18 20.73
CA ILE A 777 -13.22 -15.14 21.37
C ILE A 777 -14.27 -14.57 20.40
N ILE A 778 -13.94 -14.34 19.14
CA ILE A 778 -14.92 -13.88 18.13
C ILE A 778 -16.06 -14.91 17.97
N GLN A 779 -15.76 -16.20 17.87
CA GLN A 779 -16.78 -17.23 17.70
C GLN A 779 -17.56 -17.52 18.99
N ASP A 780 -16.90 -17.49 20.16
CA ASP A 780 -17.55 -17.56 21.47
C ASP A 780 -18.54 -16.41 21.65
N ASN A 781 -18.15 -15.17 21.33
CA ASN A 781 -19.02 -14.00 21.43
C ASN A 781 -20.23 -14.12 20.49
N ARG A 782 -20.05 -14.62 19.26
CA ARG A 782 -21.16 -14.90 18.32
C ARG A 782 -22.11 -15.97 18.84
N HIS A 783 -21.56 -17.05 19.40
CA HIS A 783 -22.33 -18.14 20.00
C HIS A 783 -23.14 -17.65 21.21
N ASN A 784 -22.48 -16.98 22.15
CA ASN A 784 -23.10 -16.49 23.39
C ASN A 784 -24.17 -15.41 23.13
N ASN A 785 -24.03 -14.58 22.09
CA ASN A 785 -25.07 -13.61 21.70
C ASN A 785 -26.21 -14.23 20.88
N GLY A 786 -26.03 -15.46 20.37
CA GLY A 786 -26.96 -16.12 19.45
C GLY A 786 -27.04 -15.48 18.05
N LYS A 787 -26.02 -14.73 17.63
CA LYS A 787 -25.99 -13.98 16.35
C LYS A 787 -24.62 -14.06 15.67
N ASN A 788 -24.56 -14.65 14.48
CA ASN A 788 -23.32 -14.71 13.68
C ASN A 788 -22.88 -13.32 13.15
N THR A 789 -23.75 -12.31 13.19
CA THR A 789 -23.45 -10.90 12.88
C THR A 789 -23.01 -10.09 14.11
N PHE A 790 -22.92 -10.70 15.29
CA PHE A 790 -22.30 -10.08 16.45
C PHE A 790 -20.78 -10.07 16.27
N ASN A 791 -20.13 -8.97 16.63
CA ASN A 791 -18.71 -8.76 16.38
C ASN A 791 -17.98 -8.31 17.65
N THR A 792 -16.65 -8.31 17.60
CA THR A 792 -15.79 -8.09 18.77
C THR A 792 -14.79 -6.95 18.52
N VAL A 793 -14.64 -6.09 19.52
CA VAL A 793 -13.58 -5.09 19.67
C VAL A 793 -12.53 -5.64 20.65
N PHE A 794 -11.27 -5.57 20.27
CA PHE A 794 -10.15 -5.96 21.12
C PHE A 794 -9.35 -4.75 21.61
N ALA A 795 -9.09 -4.69 22.91
CA ALA A 795 -8.07 -3.82 23.49
C ALA A 795 -6.79 -4.66 23.65
N ALA A 796 -5.83 -4.44 22.75
CA ALA A 796 -4.61 -5.24 22.63
C ALA A 796 -3.40 -4.31 22.52
N TYR A 797 -2.91 -3.85 23.67
CA TYR A 797 -1.90 -2.80 23.77
C TYR A 797 -0.53 -3.26 23.23
N LEU A 798 -0.07 -2.62 22.15
CA LEU A 798 1.25 -2.87 21.56
C LEU A 798 2.37 -2.44 22.53
N HIS A 799 3.48 -3.18 22.56
CA HIS A 799 4.74 -2.79 23.24
C HIS A 799 4.56 -2.51 24.75
N CYS A 800 3.50 -3.07 25.34
CA CYS A 800 2.97 -2.67 26.64
C CYS A 800 3.90 -2.95 27.82
N ARG A 801 4.05 -1.96 28.72
CA ARG A 801 4.84 -2.02 29.97
C ARG A 801 6.31 -2.46 29.82
N ASN A 802 6.88 -2.44 28.60
CA ASN A 802 8.23 -2.95 28.36
C ASN A 802 9.38 -1.98 28.74
N GLY A 803 9.04 -0.74 29.11
CA GLY A 803 9.99 0.29 29.59
C GLY A 803 10.69 1.10 28.50
N ASN A 804 10.51 0.76 27.22
CA ASN A 804 11.06 1.51 26.10
C ASN A 804 10.12 2.66 25.69
N GLY A 805 10.69 3.83 25.38
CA GLY A 805 10.00 4.93 24.68
C GLY A 805 10.49 5.06 23.24
N GLY A 806 9.67 5.58 22.33
CA GLY A 806 10.02 5.71 20.91
C GLY A 806 8.83 5.84 19.98
N GLN A 807 9.00 5.40 18.73
CA GLN A 807 7.90 5.24 17.78
C GLN A 807 7.34 3.81 17.81
N PHE A 808 6.10 3.63 17.35
CA PHE A 808 5.55 2.30 17.11
C PHE A 808 6.24 1.64 15.90
N ASN A 809 6.77 0.43 16.08
CA ASN A 809 7.09 -0.48 14.98
C ASN A 809 5.86 -0.63 14.05
N THR A 810 6.01 -0.23 12.79
CA THR A 810 4.93 -0.30 11.79
C THR A 810 4.52 -1.76 11.52
N SER A 811 5.50 -2.66 11.52
CA SER A 811 5.30 -4.11 11.43
C SER A 811 4.35 -4.67 12.50
N SER A 812 4.56 -4.37 13.78
CA SER A 812 3.73 -4.86 14.89
C SER A 812 2.28 -4.38 14.74
N ALA A 813 2.08 -3.11 14.40
CA ALA A 813 0.75 -2.52 14.24
C ALA A 813 -0.02 -3.13 13.06
N LEU A 814 0.59 -3.19 11.87
CA LEU A 814 -0.07 -3.70 10.67
C LEU A 814 -0.28 -5.23 10.71
N PHE A 815 0.65 -6.00 11.29
CA PHE A 815 0.45 -7.43 11.58
C PHE A 815 -0.76 -7.68 12.50
N GLY A 816 -0.89 -6.85 13.55
CA GLY A 816 -2.01 -6.91 14.48
C GLY A 816 -3.35 -6.68 13.80
N ASN A 817 -3.43 -5.61 12.99
CA ASN A 817 -4.65 -5.23 12.30
C ASN A 817 -5.00 -6.22 11.18
N ALA A 818 -4.01 -6.66 10.38
CA ALA A 818 -4.17 -7.71 9.38
C ALA A 818 -4.84 -8.95 9.98
N THR A 819 -4.31 -9.43 11.10
CA THR A 819 -4.79 -10.67 11.75
C THR A 819 -6.17 -10.49 12.35
N ILE A 820 -6.39 -9.44 13.15
CA ILE A 820 -7.69 -9.23 13.83
C ILE A 820 -8.81 -8.89 12.84
N PHE A 821 -8.54 -8.10 11.80
CA PHE A 821 -9.56 -7.69 10.83
C PHE A 821 -9.89 -8.84 9.85
N ALA A 822 -8.91 -9.67 9.48
CA ALA A 822 -9.14 -10.89 8.69
C ALA A 822 -10.05 -11.91 9.42
N LEU A 823 -9.95 -12.02 10.75
CA LEU A 823 -10.85 -12.84 11.58
C LEU A 823 -12.26 -12.24 11.73
N GLY A 824 -12.46 -11.00 11.29
CA GLY A 824 -13.70 -10.24 11.42
C GLY A 824 -13.85 -9.48 12.74
N GLY A 825 -12.78 -9.35 13.52
CA GLY A 825 -12.72 -8.49 14.69
C GLY A 825 -12.43 -7.03 14.33
N SER A 826 -12.17 -6.23 15.36
CA SER A 826 -11.75 -4.83 15.27
C SER A 826 -10.92 -4.48 16.51
N ARG A 827 -10.21 -3.35 16.52
CA ARG A 827 -9.41 -2.89 17.66
C ARG A 827 -9.87 -1.53 18.16
N ILE A 828 -9.75 -1.33 19.47
CA ILE A 828 -9.64 0.00 20.07
C ILE A 828 -8.16 0.32 20.25
N GLU A 829 -7.68 1.27 19.44
CA GLU A 829 -6.27 1.66 19.47
C GLU A 829 -5.99 3.12 19.09
N LEU A 830 -6.93 3.88 18.50
CA LEU A 830 -6.68 5.23 17.94
C LEU A 830 -7.47 6.38 18.61
N SER A 831 -6.80 7.52 18.76
CA SER A 831 -7.31 8.82 19.25
C SER A 831 -6.63 9.97 18.51
N GLY A 832 -6.96 10.19 17.24
CA GLY A 832 -6.30 11.22 16.42
C GLY A 832 -4.88 10.81 16.03
N ASP A 833 -3.86 11.58 16.42
CA ASP A 833 -2.44 11.21 16.23
C ASP A 833 -1.93 10.21 17.29
N HIS A 834 -2.73 9.96 18.33
CA HIS A 834 -2.40 9.10 19.47
C HIS A 834 -2.84 7.65 19.23
N MET A 835 -2.02 6.70 19.68
CA MET A 835 -2.25 5.26 19.60
C MET A 835 -1.96 4.58 20.94
N LEU A 836 -2.75 3.57 21.32
CA LEU A 836 -2.62 2.89 22.61
C LEU A 836 -1.44 1.90 22.67
N PHE A 837 -0.61 2.08 23.70
CA PHE A 837 0.45 1.14 24.09
C PHE A 837 0.41 0.76 25.58
N THR A 838 -0.49 1.35 26.37
CA THR A 838 -0.76 0.94 27.75
C THR A 838 -2.27 0.98 28.01
N GLU A 839 -2.69 0.34 29.10
CA GLU A 839 -4.03 0.39 29.65
C GLU A 839 -4.44 1.80 30.13
N TYR A 840 -3.46 2.64 30.47
CA TYR A 840 -3.70 4.02 30.87
C TYR A 840 -3.72 4.91 29.63
N PHE A 841 -4.90 5.01 29.00
CA PHE A 841 -5.13 5.71 27.71
C PHE A 841 -4.60 7.17 27.64
N PRO A 842 -4.39 7.91 28.74
CA PRO A 842 -3.67 9.18 28.71
C PRO A 842 -2.17 9.12 28.38
N ASP A 843 -1.50 7.98 28.52
CA ASP A 843 -0.07 7.89 28.17
C ASP A 843 0.10 7.94 26.65
N ASN A 844 0.83 8.95 26.16
CA ASN A 844 1.09 9.22 24.75
C ASN A 844 2.60 9.35 24.45
N ALA A 845 3.46 8.76 25.30
CA ALA A 845 4.91 8.80 25.13
C ALA A 845 5.43 8.04 23.89
N ARG A 846 4.60 7.19 23.27
CA ARG A 846 4.85 6.59 21.94
C ARG A 846 4.05 7.30 20.85
N LYS A 847 4.65 7.44 19.66
CA LYS A 847 4.02 8.08 18.49
C LYS A 847 4.09 7.22 17.23
N MET A 848 3.04 7.27 16.42
CA MET A 848 3.03 6.61 15.11
C MET A 848 4.04 7.28 14.18
N SER A 849 4.76 6.49 13.38
CA SER A 849 5.57 7.01 12.26
C SER A 849 4.66 7.50 11.12
N GLU A 850 5.16 8.37 10.23
CA GLU A 850 4.39 8.83 9.07
C GLU A 850 3.96 7.68 8.15
N LYS A 851 4.84 6.67 7.98
CA LYS A 851 4.52 5.39 7.31
C LYS A 851 3.31 4.72 7.95
N LEU A 852 3.31 4.56 9.28
CA LEU A 852 2.20 3.94 10.00
C LEU A 852 0.92 4.78 9.91
N GLN A 853 1.00 6.11 10.07
CA GLN A 853 -0.15 7.01 9.95
C GLN A 853 -0.82 6.91 8.56
N LYS A 854 -0.02 6.80 7.49
CA LYS A 854 -0.52 6.57 6.12
C LYS A 854 -1.09 5.17 5.95
N SER A 855 -0.36 4.12 6.35
CA SER A 855 -0.79 2.72 6.14
C SER A 855 -2.03 2.34 6.97
N ILE A 856 -2.16 2.79 8.21
CA ILE A 856 -3.27 2.39 9.09
C ILE A 856 -4.62 2.92 8.61
N ILE A 857 -4.63 4.04 7.87
CA ILE A 857 -5.82 4.58 7.20
C ILE A 857 -6.40 3.54 6.24
N HIS A 858 -5.58 2.96 5.36
CA HIS A 858 -6.03 1.94 4.40
C HIS A 858 -6.60 0.69 5.09
N TYR A 859 -6.09 0.33 6.28
CA TYR A 859 -6.60 -0.80 7.06
C TYR A 859 -8.01 -0.54 7.61
N TYR A 860 -8.29 0.68 8.06
CA TYR A 860 -9.64 1.06 8.51
C TYR A 860 -10.60 1.29 7.34
N ASP A 861 -10.14 1.82 6.20
CA ASP A 861 -10.91 1.87 4.95
C ASP A 861 -11.30 0.47 4.46
N PHE A 862 -10.36 -0.48 4.50
CA PHE A 862 -10.58 -1.87 4.10
C PHE A 862 -11.56 -2.60 5.04
N LEU A 863 -11.42 -2.39 6.36
CA LEU A 863 -12.31 -2.94 7.37
C LEU A 863 -13.76 -2.48 7.19
N VAL A 864 -13.98 -1.26 6.68
CA VAL A 864 -15.31 -0.73 6.29
C VAL A 864 -15.76 -1.29 4.95
N ALA A 865 -14.99 -1.06 3.88
CA ALA A 865 -15.39 -1.39 2.51
C ALA A 865 -15.72 -2.87 2.30
N TYR A 866 -15.09 -3.75 3.08
CA TYR A 866 -15.28 -5.19 3.00
C TYR A 866 -15.95 -5.81 4.24
N GLU A 867 -16.63 -5.04 5.09
CA GLU A 867 -17.25 -5.59 6.31
C GLU A 867 -18.25 -6.73 6.03
N ASN A 868 -18.95 -6.72 4.90
CA ASN A 868 -19.80 -7.83 4.46
C ASN A 868 -19.03 -9.12 4.09
N TYR A 869 -17.77 -8.99 3.68
CA TYR A 869 -16.86 -10.07 3.30
C TYR A 869 -15.98 -10.54 4.47
N LEU A 870 -15.86 -9.75 5.53
CA LEU A 870 -15.07 -10.05 6.74
C LEU A 870 -15.91 -10.53 7.93
N ARG A 871 -17.06 -9.90 8.20
CA ARG A 871 -17.66 -9.92 9.55
C ARG A 871 -19.19 -9.83 9.60
N ASP A 872 -19.90 -10.30 8.57
CA ASP A 872 -21.35 -10.13 8.45
C ASP A 872 -22.10 -11.47 8.37
N GLY A 873 -21.96 -12.31 9.39
CA GLY A 873 -22.62 -13.62 9.44
C GLY A 873 -21.94 -14.73 8.60
N ASN A 874 -20.70 -14.50 8.18
CA ASN A 874 -19.94 -15.38 7.30
C ASN A 874 -19.56 -16.67 8.04
N VAL A 875 -19.66 -17.83 7.38
CA VAL A 875 -19.41 -19.15 7.99
C VAL A 875 -17.96 -19.55 7.75
N GLU A 876 -17.23 -20.00 8.77
CA GLU A 876 -15.84 -20.43 8.61
C GLU A 876 -15.70 -21.68 7.72
N THR A 877 -14.63 -21.73 6.93
CA THR A 877 -14.26 -22.88 6.10
C THR A 877 -12.74 -23.04 6.03
N SER A 878 -12.27 -24.16 5.52
CA SER A 878 -10.87 -24.37 5.16
C SER A 878 -10.72 -24.59 3.66
N VAL A 879 -9.59 -24.16 3.10
CA VAL A 879 -9.25 -24.31 1.68
C VAL A 879 -7.85 -24.87 1.53
N ASN A 880 -7.68 -25.84 0.63
CA ASN A 880 -6.37 -26.38 0.28
C ASN A 880 -5.81 -25.59 -0.90
N MET A 881 -4.65 -24.98 -0.76
CA MET A 881 -4.02 -24.24 -1.85
C MET A 881 -2.49 -24.23 -1.76
N THR A 882 -1.84 -23.99 -2.91
CA THR A 882 -0.40 -23.82 -3.03
C THR A 882 -0.05 -22.46 -3.61
N MET A 883 1.12 -21.94 -3.24
CA MET A 883 1.76 -20.73 -3.75
C MET A 883 3.13 -21.11 -4.32
N ASP A 884 3.34 -20.89 -5.61
CA ASP A 884 4.49 -21.38 -6.40
C ASP A 884 4.75 -22.91 -6.25
N GLY A 885 3.72 -23.68 -5.89
CA GLY A 885 3.81 -25.13 -5.63
C GLY A 885 4.16 -25.51 -4.19
N VAL A 886 4.36 -24.54 -3.28
CA VAL A 886 4.49 -24.76 -1.83
C VAL A 886 3.11 -24.66 -1.18
N ASN A 887 2.76 -25.57 -0.27
CA ASN A 887 1.48 -25.52 0.44
C ASN A 887 1.35 -24.24 1.28
N VAL A 888 0.19 -23.58 1.21
CA VAL A 888 -0.19 -22.48 2.10
C VAL A 888 -0.81 -23.07 3.37
N ALA A 889 -0.49 -22.53 4.54
CA ALA A 889 -0.92 -23.06 5.82
C ALA A 889 -2.36 -22.65 6.15
N ALA A 890 -3.33 -23.52 5.87
CA ALA A 890 -4.70 -23.31 6.34
C ALA A 890 -4.74 -23.29 7.88
N TRP A 891 -5.48 -22.34 8.44
CA TRP A 891 -5.80 -22.33 9.87
C TRP A 891 -6.61 -23.59 10.18
N ASP A 892 -6.05 -24.50 10.97
CA ASP A 892 -6.76 -25.71 11.38
C ASP A 892 -7.93 -25.36 12.30
N LEU A 893 -9.16 -25.46 11.77
CA LEU A 893 -10.40 -25.14 12.47
C LEU A 893 -10.95 -26.31 13.32
N SER A 894 -10.34 -27.49 13.25
CA SER A 894 -10.95 -28.74 13.74
C SER A 894 -11.14 -28.84 15.26
N ALA A 895 -10.28 -28.16 16.02
CA ALA A 895 -10.33 -28.10 17.47
C ALA A 895 -10.56 -26.65 17.93
N PRO A 896 -11.80 -26.22 18.21
CA PRO A 896 -12.10 -24.81 18.55
C PRO A 896 -11.42 -24.34 19.85
N ASN A 897 -11.25 -25.27 20.81
CA ASN A 897 -10.71 -25.03 22.15
C ASN A 897 -9.40 -25.82 22.36
N PRO A 898 -8.28 -25.45 21.73
CA PRO A 898 -6.98 -26.04 22.00
C PRO A 898 -6.50 -25.63 23.40
N SER A 899 -5.68 -26.46 24.01
CA SER A 899 -5.00 -26.12 25.26
C SER A 899 -3.97 -25.00 25.06
N ILE A 900 -3.60 -24.32 26.15
CA ILE A 900 -2.52 -23.31 26.17
C ILE A 900 -1.21 -23.90 25.62
N ALA A 901 -0.93 -25.18 25.90
CA ALA A 901 0.24 -25.87 25.37
C ALA A 901 0.18 -26.07 23.84
N GLU A 902 -0.99 -26.38 23.29
CA GLU A 902 -1.17 -26.56 21.84
C GLU A 902 -1.10 -25.22 21.09
N ALA A 903 -1.67 -24.15 21.66
CA ALA A 903 -1.61 -22.79 21.15
C ALA A 903 -0.18 -22.22 21.20
N ALA A 904 0.51 -22.34 22.34
CA ALA A 904 1.89 -21.85 22.50
C ALA A 904 2.89 -22.60 21.59
N ASN A 905 2.71 -23.91 21.39
CA ASN A 905 3.52 -24.69 20.44
C ASN A 905 3.05 -24.58 18.98
N GLN A 906 1.95 -23.86 18.71
CA GLN A 906 1.36 -23.64 17.38
C GLN A 906 1.04 -24.95 16.64
N THR A 907 0.64 -25.97 17.39
CA THR A 907 0.29 -27.31 16.87
C THR A 907 -1.04 -27.28 16.12
N ILE A 908 -2.02 -26.56 16.67
CA ILE A 908 -3.34 -26.27 16.08
C ILE A 908 -3.34 -24.79 15.62
N GLY A 909 -4.21 -24.44 14.65
CA GLY A 909 -4.33 -23.07 14.16
C GLY A 909 -3.15 -22.58 13.31
N PRO A 910 -2.90 -21.24 13.26
CA PRO A 910 -1.94 -20.63 12.35
C PRO A 910 -0.49 -21.06 12.59
N LYS A 911 0.33 -21.00 11.54
CA LYS A 911 1.72 -21.45 11.52
C LYS A 911 2.69 -20.27 11.30
N PRO A 912 3.85 -20.24 11.99
CA PRO A 912 4.92 -19.27 11.74
C PRO A 912 5.64 -19.60 10.42
N TYR A 913 6.55 -18.73 9.99
CA TYR A 913 7.42 -18.92 8.81
C TYR A 913 6.69 -19.34 7.52
N SER A 914 5.41 -19.01 7.37
CA SER A 914 4.58 -19.46 6.25
C SER A 914 3.47 -18.46 5.90
N VAL A 915 3.01 -18.44 4.64
CA VAL A 915 1.75 -17.78 4.30
C VAL A 915 0.61 -18.65 4.83
N ASN A 916 -0.37 -18.04 5.47
CA ASN A 916 -1.50 -18.71 6.10
C ASN A 916 -2.83 -18.35 5.41
N THR A 917 -3.84 -19.23 5.50
CA THR A 917 -5.22 -18.92 5.09
C THR A 917 -6.21 -19.05 6.24
N TYR A 918 -6.96 -17.98 6.49
CA TYR A 918 -8.22 -18.03 7.23
C TYR A 918 -9.35 -17.81 6.23
N SER A 919 -10.35 -18.69 6.17
CA SER A 919 -11.35 -18.66 5.10
C SER A 919 -12.78 -18.69 5.63
N THR A 920 -13.69 -18.03 4.93
CA THR A 920 -15.13 -18.03 5.24
C THR A 920 -15.96 -18.13 3.96
N THR A 921 -17.24 -18.48 4.07
CA THR A 921 -18.21 -18.52 2.96
C THR A 921 -19.47 -17.73 3.28
N LYS A 922 -20.15 -17.27 2.22
CA LYS A 922 -21.46 -16.62 2.29
C LYS A 922 -22.22 -16.88 0.99
N GLY A 923 -23.20 -17.78 1.03
CA GLY A 923 -23.85 -18.29 -0.17
C GLY A 923 -22.83 -18.92 -1.12
N ASN A 924 -22.79 -18.47 -2.37
CA ASN A 924 -21.86 -18.94 -3.39
C ASN A 924 -20.46 -18.30 -3.32
N VAL A 925 -20.18 -17.41 -2.36
CA VAL A 925 -18.89 -16.70 -2.30
C VAL A 925 -18.00 -17.30 -1.21
N THR A 926 -16.74 -17.57 -1.55
CA THR A 926 -15.68 -17.96 -0.61
C THR A 926 -14.66 -16.84 -0.50
N MET A 927 -14.39 -16.38 0.73
CA MET A 927 -13.44 -15.33 1.06
C MET A 927 -12.25 -15.95 1.78
N ILE A 928 -11.07 -15.88 1.16
CA ILE A 928 -9.81 -16.48 1.62
C ILE A 928 -8.87 -15.34 2.02
N GLN A 929 -8.58 -15.22 3.32
CA GLN A 929 -7.66 -14.22 3.86
C GLN A 929 -6.23 -14.78 3.84
N LEU A 930 -5.41 -14.34 2.89
CA LEU A 930 -3.98 -14.65 2.85
C LEU A 930 -3.23 -13.75 3.83
N LEU A 931 -2.59 -14.36 4.83
CA LEU A 931 -1.86 -13.67 5.90
C LEU A 931 -0.38 -14.05 5.83
N ASN A 932 0.51 -13.07 5.67
CA ASN A 932 1.92 -13.30 5.39
C ASN A 932 2.76 -13.44 6.66
N TYR A 933 2.76 -14.64 7.24
CA TYR A 933 3.63 -14.96 8.38
C TYR A 933 4.98 -15.56 7.94
N SER A 934 5.38 -15.41 6.66
CA SER A 934 6.61 -16.01 6.10
C SER A 934 7.91 -15.58 6.80
N ASN A 935 7.94 -14.39 7.39
CA ASN A 935 9.08 -13.84 8.11
C ASN A 935 8.91 -13.89 9.64
N VAL A 936 7.70 -14.23 10.13
CA VAL A 936 7.35 -14.15 11.55
C VAL A 936 7.77 -15.45 12.26
N SER A 937 8.49 -15.33 13.37
CA SER A 937 9.04 -16.46 14.12
C SER A 937 8.05 -16.95 15.17
N ARG A 938 8.47 -17.93 15.98
CA ARG A 938 7.69 -18.34 17.17
C ARG A 938 7.77 -17.29 18.29
N ASP A 939 8.89 -16.61 18.42
CA ASP A 939 9.21 -15.72 19.55
C ASP A 939 8.44 -14.39 19.56
N ASN A 940 7.85 -14.04 18.41
CA ASN A 940 7.04 -12.84 18.14
C ASN A 940 5.63 -13.17 17.57
N PHE A 941 5.15 -14.42 17.69
CA PHE A 941 3.85 -14.87 17.15
C PHE A 941 2.63 -14.45 18.01
N ASN A 942 2.55 -13.17 18.35
CA ASN A 942 1.53 -12.55 19.22
C ASN A 942 1.20 -11.14 18.71
N ILE A 943 0.05 -10.59 19.08
CA ILE A 943 -0.42 -9.29 18.54
C ILE A 943 0.28 -8.12 19.24
N ARG A 944 0.53 -8.21 20.55
CA ARG A 944 1.04 -7.09 21.36
C ARG A 944 2.53 -6.83 21.17
N ASP A 945 3.29 -7.80 20.68
CA ASP A 945 4.73 -7.72 20.39
C ASP A 945 5.53 -7.04 21.53
N LEU A 946 5.38 -7.53 22.76
CA LEU A 946 5.94 -6.88 23.95
C LEU A 946 7.48 -6.71 23.91
N LYS A 947 8.16 -7.50 23.06
CA LYS A 947 9.62 -7.46 22.83
C LYS A 947 10.05 -6.48 21.73
N GLU A 948 9.11 -5.92 20.95
CA GLU A 948 9.36 -5.08 19.78
C GLU A 948 10.14 -5.80 18.66
N THR A 949 9.85 -7.09 18.45
CA THR A 949 10.59 -7.95 17.52
C THR A 949 9.80 -8.39 16.29
N MET A 950 8.61 -7.84 16.01
CA MET A 950 7.88 -8.12 14.77
C MET A 950 8.65 -7.60 13.54
N PRO A 951 9.05 -8.44 12.57
CA PRO A 951 9.79 -8.01 11.39
C PRO A 951 8.87 -7.40 10.33
N GLU A 952 9.42 -6.56 9.45
CA GLU A 952 8.75 -6.19 8.20
C GLU A 952 8.56 -7.45 7.31
N PRO A 953 7.48 -7.53 6.52
CA PRO A 953 7.14 -8.73 5.77
C PRO A 953 7.94 -8.87 4.48
N ASN A 954 8.23 -10.12 4.10
CA ASN A 954 8.75 -10.44 2.76
C ASN A 954 7.61 -10.25 1.74
N VAL A 955 7.58 -9.12 1.03
CA VAL A 955 6.51 -8.81 0.06
C VAL A 955 6.55 -9.76 -1.13
N LEU A 956 5.51 -10.59 -1.27
CA LEU A 956 5.41 -11.63 -2.30
C LEU A 956 4.64 -11.09 -3.51
N LYS A 957 5.31 -10.91 -4.65
CA LYS A 957 4.70 -10.40 -5.89
C LYS A 957 4.56 -11.49 -6.96
N ASN A 958 3.53 -11.37 -7.80
CA ASN A 958 3.25 -12.21 -8.97
C ASN A 958 3.33 -13.73 -8.69
N LYS A 959 2.74 -14.16 -7.57
CA LYS A 959 2.81 -15.55 -7.11
C LYS A 959 1.78 -16.44 -7.80
N LYS A 960 2.19 -17.61 -8.29
CA LYS A 960 1.23 -18.56 -8.88
C LYS A 960 0.45 -19.24 -7.77
N ILE A 961 -0.86 -19.06 -7.76
CA ILE A 961 -1.77 -19.79 -6.89
C ILE A 961 -2.32 -21.01 -7.62
N VAL A 962 -2.43 -22.12 -6.91
CA VAL A 962 -3.30 -23.25 -7.28
C VAL A 962 -4.16 -23.60 -6.07
N LEU A 963 -5.45 -23.31 -6.16
CA LEU A 963 -6.50 -23.64 -5.19
C LEU A 963 -7.17 -24.96 -5.60
N ASP A 964 -7.41 -25.85 -4.64
CA ASP A 964 -8.14 -27.09 -4.86
C ASP A 964 -9.64 -26.83 -4.70
N ASP A 965 -10.31 -26.52 -5.81
CA ASP A 965 -11.77 -26.35 -5.87
C ASP A 965 -12.35 -26.95 -7.15
N ALA A 966 -13.33 -27.84 -6.97
CA ALA A 966 -14.09 -28.50 -8.03
C ALA A 966 -15.45 -27.85 -8.29
N THR A 967 -15.85 -26.87 -7.48
CA THR A 967 -17.05 -26.05 -7.67
C THR A 967 -16.81 -25.11 -8.86
N SER A 968 -17.77 -24.99 -9.78
CA SER A 968 -17.58 -24.08 -10.93
C SER A 968 -17.40 -22.64 -10.45
N VAL A 969 -16.25 -22.04 -10.78
CA VAL A 969 -15.93 -20.65 -10.44
C VAL A 969 -16.37 -19.74 -11.58
N SER A 970 -17.15 -18.70 -11.27
CA SER A 970 -17.56 -17.68 -12.23
C SER A 970 -16.59 -16.50 -12.28
N ARG A 971 -16.00 -16.12 -11.14
CA ARG A 971 -15.12 -14.94 -11.01
C ARG A 971 -14.14 -15.09 -9.83
N ILE A 972 -12.95 -14.50 -9.97
CA ILE A 972 -12.00 -14.34 -8.86
C ILE A 972 -11.48 -12.91 -8.85
N TRP A 973 -11.46 -12.28 -7.68
CA TRP A 973 -10.84 -10.97 -7.48
C TRP A 973 -10.09 -10.93 -6.15
N VAL A 974 -9.18 -9.98 -6.02
CA VAL A 974 -8.32 -9.79 -4.85
C VAL A 974 -8.37 -8.34 -4.37
N ALA A 975 -8.17 -8.12 -3.07
CA ALA A 975 -8.06 -6.79 -2.49
C ALA A 975 -7.11 -6.83 -1.27
N SER A 976 -6.32 -5.78 -1.06
CA SER A 976 -5.36 -5.69 0.05
C SER A 976 -5.23 -4.24 0.54
N PRO A 977 -5.25 -3.94 1.85
CA PRO A 977 -4.94 -2.60 2.33
C PRO A 977 -3.48 -2.18 2.04
N ASP A 978 -2.61 -3.15 1.71
CA ASP A 978 -1.21 -2.94 1.36
C ASP A 978 -0.99 -2.61 -0.13
N TYR A 979 -2.05 -2.63 -0.97
CA TYR A 979 -1.92 -2.43 -2.42
C TYR A 979 -3.19 -1.81 -3.04
N LEU A 980 -3.01 -0.79 -3.89
CA LEU A 980 -4.09 0.03 -4.49
C LEU A 980 -5.04 0.64 -3.43
N GLY A 981 -4.55 0.87 -2.21
CA GLY A 981 -5.35 1.35 -1.08
C GLY A 981 -6.54 0.45 -0.70
N GLY A 982 -6.51 -0.84 -1.04
CA GLY A 982 -7.65 -1.74 -0.86
C GLY A 982 -8.62 -1.82 -2.04
N ALA A 983 -8.39 -1.10 -3.13
CA ALA A 983 -9.23 -1.22 -4.32
C ALA A 983 -9.16 -2.64 -4.92
N PRO A 984 -10.31 -3.22 -5.35
CA PRO A 984 -10.34 -4.59 -5.80
C PRO A 984 -9.76 -4.73 -7.21
N GLN A 985 -9.11 -5.87 -7.46
CA GLN A 985 -8.55 -6.24 -8.76
C GLN A 985 -9.06 -7.63 -9.17
N GLU A 986 -9.76 -7.71 -10.30
CA GLU A 986 -10.14 -8.99 -10.90
C GLU A 986 -8.90 -9.71 -11.46
N VAL A 987 -8.81 -11.03 -11.26
CA VAL A 987 -7.66 -11.84 -11.69
C VAL A 987 -8.08 -12.92 -12.68
N VAL A 988 -7.33 -13.02 -13.79
CA VAL A 988 -7.56 -14.07 -14.78
C VAL A 988 -7.18 -15.42 -14.18
N PHE A 989 -8.10 -16.38 -14.25
CA PHE A 989 -7.93 -17.73 -13.70
C PHE A 989 -8.24 -18.79 -14.76
N SER A 990 -7.85 -20.03 -14.47
CA SER A 990 -8.18 -21.23 -15.22
C SER A 990 -8.60 -22.34 -14.26
N GLN A 991 -9.64 -23.10 -14.61
CA GLN A 991 -10.10 -24.23 -13.80
C GLN A 991 -10.03 -25.53 -14.61
N ARG A 992 -9.32 -26.54 -14.10
CA ARG A 992 -9.16 -27.87 -14.72
C ARG A 992 -8.98 -28.91 -13.61
N GLU A 993 -9.54 -30.11 -13.79
CA GLU A 993 -9.29 -31.28 -12.91
C GLU A 993 -9.52 -31.03 -11.40
N GLY A 994 -10.50 -30.18 -11.05
CA GLY A 994 -10.79 -29.82 -9.66
C GLY A 994 -9.77 -28.84 -9.04
N LYS A 995 -8.99 -28.14 -9.87
CA LYS A 995 -8.01 -27.13 -9.44
C LYS A 995 -8.21 -25.82 -10.18
N VAL A 996 -8.10 -24.71 -9.45
CA VAL A 996 -8.25 -23.33 -9.89
C VAL A 996 -6.88 -22.65 -9.82
N SER A 997 -6.35 -22.22 -10.96
CA SER A 997 -5.02 -21.58 -11.06
C SER A 997 -5.11 -20.13 -11.52
N PHE A 998 -4.48 -19.21 -10.79
CA PHE A 998 -4.38 -17.78 -11.10
C PHE A 998 -3.06 -17.19 -10.57
N THR A 999 -2.77 -15.92 -10.87
CA THR A 999 -1.60 -15.20 -10.33
C THR A 999 -2.05 -14.16 -9.31
N LEU A 1000 -1.51 -14.25 -8.09
CA LEU A 1000 -1.67 -13.25 -7.03
C LEU A 1000 -0.72 -12.06 -7.30
N PRO A 1001 -1.22 -10.83 -7.49
CA PRO A 1001 -0.38 -9.67 -7.85
C PRO A 1001 0.64 -9.29 -6.76
N SER A 1002 0.17 -9.19 -5.52
CA SER A 1002 0.97 -8.78 -4.36
C SER A 1002 0.39 -9.39 -3.08
N LEU A 1003 1.24 -9.60 -2.07
CA LEU A 1003 0.90 -9.89 -0.69
C LEU A 1003 2.03 -9.33 0.20
N ALA A 1004 1.76 -8.26 0.95
CA ALA A 1004 2.70 -7.71 1.93
C ALA A 1004 2.40 -8.27 3.32
N TYR A 1005 1.40 -7.76 4.04
CA TYR A 1005 0.91 -8.34 5.30
C TYR A 1005 -0.34 -9.19 5.05
N TRP A 1006 -1.30 -8.67 4.29
CA TRP A 1006 -2.63 -9.25 4.11
C TRP A 1006 -3.15 -9.09 2.68
N THR A 1007 -3.83 -10.09 2.14
CA THR A 1007 -4.63 -9.97 0.92
C THR A 1007 -5.86 -10.86 1.00
N MET A 1008 -7.05 -10.29 0.83
CA MET A 1008 -8.27 -11.04 0.63
C MET A 1008 -8.35 -11.52 -0.82
N VAL A 1009 -8.54 -12.81 -1.02
CA VAL A 1009 -8.95 -13.41 -2.31
C VAL A 1009 -10.42 -13.77 -2.19
N VAL A 1010 -11.23 -13.39 -3.16
CA VAL A 1010 -12.66 -13.71 -3.21
C VAL A 1010 -12.94 -14.56 -4.45
N VAL A 1011 -13.53 -15.73 -4.23
CA VAL A 1011 -13.91 -16.70 -5.26
C VAL A 1011 -15.44 -16.76 -5.31
N GLU A 1012 -16.02 -16.37 -6.45
CA GLU A 1012 -17.46 -16.38 -6.68
C GLU A 1012 -17.84 -17.62 -7.48
N HIS A 1013 -18.78 -18.42 -6.98
CA HIS A 1013 -19.18 -19.70 -7.57
C HIS A 1013 -20.51 -19.65 -8.31
N GLY A 1014 -20.60 -20.50 -9.34
CA GLY A 1014 -21.75 -20.68 -10.19
C GLY A 1014 -21.31 -20.87 -11.64
N ASN A 1015 -22.28 -21.10 -12.51
CA ASN A 1015 -22.01 -21.04 -13.94
C ASN A 1015 -21.46 -19.64 -14.27
N LYS A 1016 -20.28 -19.58 -14.89
CA LYS A 1016 -19.77 -18.35 -15.51
C LYS A 1016 -20.88 -17.74 -16.37
N ALA A 1017 -21.26 -16.50 -16.10
CA ALA A 1017 -22.33 -15.82 -16.84
C ALA A 1017 -22.05 -15.91 -18.34
N ASP A 1018 -23.06 -16.24 -19.14
CA ASP A 1018 -22.92 -16.71 -20.53
C ASP A 1018 -22.13 -15.72 -21.39
N SER A 1019 -20.83 -15.98 -21.51
CA SER A 1019 -19.89 -15.13 -22.23
C SER A 1019 -19.79 -15.51 -23.71
N SER A 1020 -20.83 -16.12 -24.29
CA SER A 1020 -20.95 -16.36 -25.75
C SER A 1020 -21.21 -15.09 -26.56
N GLU A 1021 -21.13 -13.91 -25.92
CA GLU A 1021 -20.89 -12.62 -26.58
C GLU A 1021 -19.39 -12.34 -26.85
N THR A 1022 -18.49 -12.92 -26.05
CA THR A 1022 -17.02 -12.72 -26.13
C THR A 1022 -16.24 -13.93 -26.63
N GLU A 1023 -16.85 -15.11 -26.66
CA GLU A 1023 -16.25 -16.34 -27.23
C GLU A 1023 -15.85 -16.10 -28.69
N VAL A 1024 -14.64 -16.52 -29.09
CA VAL A 1024 -14.12 -16.33 -30.46
C VAL A 1024 -14.24 -17.63 -31.26
N LYS A 1025 -14.97 -17.56 -32.37
CA LYS A 1025 -15.17 -18.65 -33.33
C LYS A 1025 -14.15 -18.56 -34.46
N ASN A 1026 -13.45 -19.66 -34.71
CA ASN A 1026 -12.44 -19.80 -35.76
C ASN A 1026 -13.04 -20.49 -36.99
N TYR A 1027 -12.64 -20.05 -38.18
CA TYR A 1027 -12.99 -20.64 -39.48
C TYR A 1027 -11.73 -20.81 -40.33
N VAL A 1028 -11.52 -21.97 -40.94
CA VAL A 1028 -10.30 -22.27 -41.74
C VAL A 1028 -10.66 -22.37 -43.23
N LEU A 1029 -9.77 -21.91 -44.11
CA LEU A 1029 -9.95 -21.95 -45.56
C LEU A 1029 -9.85 -23.39 -46.09
N GLN A 1030 -10.98 -23.98 -46.42
CA GLN A 1030 -11.08 -25.32 -47.00
C GLN A 1030 -11.64 -25.24 -48.43
N GLY A 1031 -10.76 -25.42 -49.42
CA GLY A 1031 -11.10 -25.27 -50.83
C GLY A 1031 -11.35 -23.80 -51.20
N GLU A 1032 -12.56 -23.49 -51.68
CA GLU A 1032 -12.98 -22.12 -52.03
C GLU A 1032 -13.89 -21.48 -50.97
N SER A 1033 -13.86 -21.96 -49.72
CA SER A 1033 -14.71 -21.47 -48.64
C SER A 1033 -14.03 -21.56 -47.27
N PHE A 1034 -14.34 -20.63 -46.38
CA PHE A 1034 -14.00 -20.77 -44.96
C PHE A 1034 -15.06 -21.63 -44.25
N VAL A 1035 -14.63 -22.59 -43.43
CA VAL A 1035 -15.50 -23.54 -42.71
C VAL A 1035 -15.19 -23.47 -41.22
N GLU A 1036 -16.21 -23.54 -40.36
CA GLU A 1036 -16.04 -23.46 -38.90
C GLU A 1036 -15.10 -24.56 -38.39
N ALA A 1037 -14.07 -24.18 -37.63
CA ALA A 1037 -13.11 -25.09 -37.03
C ALA A 1037 -13.81 -25.93 -35.95
N LYS A 1038 -13.69 -27.26 -36.05
CA LYS A 1038 -14.32 -28.20 -35.10
C LYS A 1038 -13.53 -28.40 -33.81
N ASP A 1039 -12.28 -27.95 -33.79
CA ASP A 1039 -11.35 -27.96 -32.67
C ASP A 1039 -10.80 -26.54 -32.47
N GLU A 1040 -10.44 -26.16 -31.24
CA GLU A 1040 -9.84 -24.85 -30.94
C GLU A 1040 -8.46 -24.63 -31.62
N ALA A 1041 -7.80 -25.71 -32.04
CA ALA A 1041 -6.48 -25.70 -32.64
C ALA A 1041 -6.52 -25.38 -34.14
N VAL A 1042 -6.08 -24.16 -34.50
CA VAL A 1042 -5.89 -23.76 -35.90
C VAL A 1042 -4.68 -24.50 -36.53
N PRO A 1043 -4.82 -25.13 -37.71
CA PRO A 1043 -3.70 -25.78 -38.40
C PRO A 1043 -2.56 -24.82 -38.78
N VAL A 1044 -1.32 -25.19 -38.43
CA VAL A 1044 -0.13 -24.38 -38.75
C VAL A 1044 0.14 -24.39 -40.26
N GLY A 1045 -0.10 -23.25 -40.90
CA GLY A 1045 0.16 -23.02 -42.33
C GLY A 1045 -1.10 -22.77 -43.18
N GLU A 1046 -2.29 -22.91 -42.62
CA GLU A 1046 -3.55 -22.64 -43.32
C GLU A 1046 -4.08 -21.22 -43.04
N ALA A 1047 -4.81 -20.64 -43.99
CA ALA A 1047 -5.45 -19.34 -43.81
C ALA A 1047 -6.74 -19.49 -42.99
N TYR A 1048 -6.96 -18.61 -42.01
CA TYR A 1048 -8.12 -18.67 -41.12
C TYR A 1048 -8.68 -17.28 -40.82
N LEU A 1049 -9.91 -17.24 -40.30
CA LEU A 1049 -10.64 -16.06 -39.86
C LEU A 1049 -11.21 -16.32 -38.46
N SER A 1050 -11.18 -15.30 -37.59
CA SER A 1050 -11.63 -15.39 -36.20
C SER A 1050 -12.58 -14.23 -35.88
N PHE A 1051 -13.76 -14.55 -35.33
CA PHE A 1051 -14.80 -13.56 -35.04
C PHE A 1051 -15.48 -13.85 -33.69
N PRO A 1052 -16.00 -12.84 -32.97
CA PRO A 1052 -16.87 -13.07 -31.81
C PRO A 1052 -18.09 -13.92 -32.20
N ALA A 1053 -18.53 -14.80 -31.30
CA ALA A 1053 -19.60 -15.77 -31.57
C ALA A 1053 -20.96 -15.12 -31.90
N THR A 1054 -21.17 -13.86 -31.50
CA THR A 1054 -22.30 -13.01 -31.94
C THR A 1054 -22.30 -12.72 -33.44
N VAL A 1055 -21.12 -12.54 -34.04
CA VAL A 1055 -20.95 -12.41 -35.50
C VAL A 1055 -21.02 -13.78 -36.17
N ALA A 1056 -20.44 -14.81 -35.56
CA ALA A 1056 -20.51 -16.18 -36.10
C ALA A 1056 -21.95 -16.71 -36.20
N LYS A 1057 -22.81 -16.40 -35.21
CA LYS A 1057 -24.25 -16.75 -35.20
C LYS A 1057 -25.05 -16.17 -36.38
N THR A 1058 -24.54 -15.17 -37.11
CA THR A 1058 -25.17 -14.61 -38.32
C THR A 1058 -24.48 -15.04 -39.63
N LEU A 1059 -23.39 -15.80 -39.56
CA LEU A 1059 -22.68 -16.34 -40.71
C LEU A 1059 -23.15 -17.76 -41.05
N GLN A 1060 -23.07 -18.14 -42.32
CA GLN A 1060 -23.35 -19.51 -42.74
C GLN A 1060 -22.19 -20.45 -42.33
N ALA A 1061 -22.49 -21.72 -42.07
CA ALA A 1061 -21.51 -22.73 -41.63
C ALA A 1061 -20.36 -22.96 -42.64
N SER A 1062 -20.54 -22.53 -43.89
CA SER A 1062 -19.45 -22.25 -44.82
C SER A 1062 -19.60 -20.84 -45.43
N LEU A 1063 -18.46 -20.16 -45.58
CA LEU A 1063 -18.30 -18.80 -46.07
C LEU A 1063 -17.64 -18.85 -47.47
N PRO A 1064 -18.40 -18.76 -48.57
CA PRO A 1064 -17.87 -18.93 -49.92
C PRO A 1064 -17.04 -17.73 -50.38
N LEU A 1065 -15.92 -18.01 -51.07
CA LEU A 1065 -15.15 -17.00 -51.78
C LEU A 1065 -15.82 -16.64 -53.11
N PHE A 1066 -15.97 -15.34 -53.36
CA PHE A 1066 -16.56 -14.85 -54.62
C PHE A 1066 -15.45 -14.54 -55.64
N PRO A 1067 -15.47 -15.15 -56.84
CA PRO A 1067 -14.55 -14.78 -57.91
C PRO A 1067 -14.90 -13.38 -58.46
N ILE A 1068 -13.89 -12.52 -58.58
CA ILE A 1068 -14.03 -11.25 -59.31
C ILE A 1068 -13.67 -11.51 -60.77
N THR A 1069 -14.58 -11.21 -61.69
CA THR A 1069 -14.39 -11.37 -63.14
C THR A 1069 -13.68 -10.17 -63.79
N ASP A 1070 -13.75 -9.00 -63.17
CA ASP A 1070 -13.10 -7.78 -63.66
C ASP A 1070 -11.63 -7.72 -63.23
N GLY A 1071 -10.73 -7.62 -64.20
CA GLY A 1071 -9.29 -7.81 -63.98
C GLY A 1071 -8.66 -6.79 -63.02
N ILE A 1072 -8.09 -7.29 -61.92
CA ILE A 1072 -7.28 -6.50 -60.97
C ILE A 1072 -5.95 -6.13 -61.63
N THR A 1073 -5.93 -5.01 -62.34
CA THR A 1073 -4.73 -4.45 -62.96
C THR A 1073 -3.96 -3.56 -61.98
N ASN A 1074 -2.63 -3.66 -62.02
CA ASN A 1074 -1.67 -2.85 -61.26
C ASN A 1074 -1.72 -3.03 -59.72
N VAL A 1075 -1.23 -4.19 -59.25
CA VAL A 1075 -0.62 -4.30 -57.91
C VAL A 1075 0.90 -4.22 -58.10
N THR A 1076 1.51 -3.10 -57.67
CA THR A 1076 2.97 -2.96 -57.60
C THR A 1076 3.44 -3.04 -56.16
N ASP A 1077 4.32 -3.99 -55.89
CA ASP A 1077 5.04 -4.10 -54.62
C ASP A 1077 6.10 -2.99 -54.51
N ASN A 1078 6.25 -2.41 -53.33
CA ASN A 1078 7.09 -1.23 -53.10
C ASN A 1078 7.86 -1.40 -51.77
N VAL A 1079 8.91 -2.21 -51.87
CA VAL A 1079 9.66 -2.93 -50.81
C VAL A 1079 10.35 -2.04 -49.75
N LEU A 1080 10.13 -0.73 -49.77
CA LEU A 1080 10.78 0.25 -48.88
C LEU A 1080 9.83 0.97 -47.90
N THR A 1081 8.51 0.73 -47.93
CA THR A 1081 7.56 1.38 -46.99
C THR A 1081 6.45 0.51 -46.41
N GLY A 1082 6.20 -0.69 -46.93
CA GLY A 1082 5.24 -1.64 -46.34
C GLY A 1082 3.77 -1.35 -46.63
N TYR A 1083 3.44 -0.71 -47.77
CA TYR A 1083 2.06 -0.45 -48.20
C TYR A 1083 1.81 -0.96 -49.62
N TYR A 1084 0.60 -1.48 -49.86
CA TYR A 1084 0.07 -1.74 -51.20
C TYR A 1084 -0.88 -0.60 -51.61
N THR A 1085 -0.92 -0.27 -52.90
CA THR A 1085 -1.87 0.70 -53.45
C THR A 1085 -2.83 -0.02 -54.38
N VAL A 1086 -4.15 0.18 -54.22
CA VAL A 1086 -5.18 -0.39 -55.10
C VAL A 1086 -6.01 0.74 -55.66
N SER A 1087 -6.17 0.77 -57.00
CA SER A 1087 -7.00 1.75 -57.72
C SER A 1087 -6.75 3.23 -57.35
N GLY A 1088 -5.52 3.59 -57.01
CA GLY A 1088 -5.11 4.96 -56.67
C GLY A 1088 -5.50 5.45 -55.27
N ILE A 1089 -6.09 4.60 -54.42
CA ILE A 1089 -6.41 4.95 -53.03
C ILE A 1089 -5.23 4.58 -52.13
N LYS A 1090 -4.72 5.56 -51.37
CA LYS A 1090 -3.72 5.35 -50.31
C LYS A 1090 -4.42 4.95 -49.02
N VAL A 1091 -4.07 3.78 -48.47
CA VAL A 1091 -4.68 3.23 -47.25
C VAL A 1091 -3.70 3.37 -46.08
N ASP A 1092 -3.86 4.44 -45.30
CA ASP A 1092 -3.03 4.68 -44.11
C ASP A 1092 -3.60 3.94 -42.90
N LYS A 1093 -2.86 2.91 -42.45
CA LYS A 1093 -3.15 2.00 -41.31
C LYS A 1093 -4.34 1.04 -41.53
N PRO A 1094 -4.35 -0.13 -40.85
CA PRO A 1094 -5.37 -1.16 -41.10
C PRO A 1094 -6.74 -0.78 -40.55
N VAL A 1095 -7.75 -0.84 -41.41
CA VAL A 1095 -9.18 -0.76 -41.07
C VAL A 1095 -9.88 -1.99 -41.66
N LYS A 1096 -10.90 -2.52 -40.98
CA LYS A 1096 -11.62 -3.75 -41.36
C LYS A 1096 -12.16 -3.68 -42.80
N GLY A 1097 -12.06 -4.78 -43.56
CA GLY A 1097 -13.10 -5.11 -44.55
C GLY A 1097 -12.71 -5.87 -45.82
N VAL A 1098 -11.47 -5.78 -46.32
CA VAL A 1098 -11.09 -6.41 -47.60
C VAL A 1098 -9.68 -7.01 -47.55
N TYR A 1099 -9.58 -8.29 -47.86
CA TYR A 1099 -8.34 -9.02 -48.12
C TYR A 1099 -8.45 -9.72 -49.48
N ILE A 1100 -7.32 -9.96 -50.14
CA ILE A 1100 -7.25 -10.59 -51.48
C ILE A 1100 -6.19 -11.69 -51.43
N HIS A 1101 -6.53 -12.87 -51.96
CA HIS A 1101 -5.61 -14.00 -52.11
C HIS A 1101 -5.80 -14.62 -53.50
N ASN A 1102 -4.71 -14.80 -54.26
CA ASN A 1102 -4.70 -15.35 -55.62
C ASN A 1102 -5.77 -14.75 -56.55
N GLY A 1103 -5.97 -13.42 -56.48
CA GLY A 1103 -6.95 -12.68 -57.29
C GLY A 1103 -8.41 -12.76 -56.81
N LYS A 1104 -8.74 -13.58 -55.81
CA LYS A 1104 -10.09 -13.66 -55.20
C LYS A 1104 -10.19 -12.76 -53.98
N LYS A 1105 -11.35 -12.13 -53.81
CA LYS A 1105 -11.67 -11.23 -52.69
C LYS A 1105 -12.30 -12.02 -51.54
N ILE A 1106 -11.75 -11.88 -50.35
CA ILE A 1106 -12.06 -12.73 -49.18
C ILE A 1106 -13.32 -12.29 -48.44
N MET A 1107 -13.63 -10.99 -48.38
CA MET A 1107 -14.82 -10.43 -47.72
C MET A 1107 -15.40 -9.27 -48.55
N GLY A 1108 -16.73 -9.11 -48.53
CA GLY A 1108 -17.45 -8.26 -49.47
C GLY A 1108 -18.69 -7.54 -48.93
N LYS A 1109 -18.53 -6.87 -47.78
CA LYS A 1109 -19.57 -6.20 -46.97
C LYS A 1109 -20.38 -7.15 -46.10
#